data_AF-G1XH04-F1
#
_entry.id   AF-G1XH04-F1
#
_cell.length_a   1.000
_cell.length_b   1.000
_cell.length_c   1.000
_cell.angle_alpha   90.00
_cell.angle_beta   90.00
_cell.angle_gamma   90.00
#
_symmetry.space_group_name_H-M   'P 1'
#
loop_
_entity.id
_entity.type
_entity.pdbx_description
1 polymer ?
#
loop_
_entity_poly.entity_id
_entity_poly.type
_entity_poly.pdbx_seq_one_letter_code
_entity_poly.pdbx_strand_id
1 'polypeptide(L)'
;MALPTKAARAALRLVRRPLNVTRINSINVARPLAASAHVALQRRNYTSPASLKNNSLETRNTVVQLLSNIGSKREVEQYLSHFTSVQSQQFAVIKVGGAIITEKLPALASALAFLNHVGLYPVVVHGAGPQLNKMLEAAGVEPEYEGGIRITDAKTLAVARQCFLDENLKLVEALEALGVRARPIHSGVFTADYLDKDKYKFVGKINSVDKRPIEAAIAAGCLPILTSLAETPSGQTLNVNADIAAGELARSLQPLKIVYLSEKGALFNGETNEKISSINLDEEYEELSKQWWFRYGTRLKINEIKDLLGDLPRTSSVAIIATEDLQRELFTDTGAGTLIRRGNKLTAKSSISEFEDIAKLTAALQRDLTFASAESPKAAVEQFLQKLESSPFKAYADEPLDALAIVHPPAQEGQPAFLSKFVVTKHGWLSNVADNVFNNIKREFPKLAWVANTSDENLTWFFDKADGSVTAGQNVVFWYGFEGGLEEAAAWLKSQGYNTAAQSPVSSPVTGVKQQVRAFSTMTRPRAFGRGYLPRHQGRAYSTDAGVLPGDTNPNPPLRRNKDANFQPKKVALVGARGYTGQALISLINKHPYLSLSHVSSRELAGQRLQGYDKADIHYSNLNVEDIKKMQENGEVDAWIMALPNGVCKPFVDAVVSGGGAKEPGSSIIVDLSADYRFDDSWTYGLPELIKREKIAQATRIANPGCYATAAQLAISPLLDNIAGSPTIFGVSGYSGAGTKPSPKNDVENLTDNLVAYSLTDHIHEREISRQLGVDVGFMPHVAVWFQGIHHTVNIPLKKEMTSREIRNLFQDRYAGEKLVKVVGEAPSVKKISGKHGVEIGAFAVHSSGKRVVVCATIDNLLKGAATQCLQNMNLALGYDEFEGIPLD
;
A
#
# COMPACT_ATOMS: atom_id res chain seq x y z
N MET A 1 -57.93 16.97 -34.74
CA MET A 1 -59.40 16.86 -34.74
C MET A 1 -59.84 15.96 -33.60
N ALA A 2 -61.03 16.15 -33.04
CA ALA A 2 -61.44 15.55 -31.76
C ALA A 2 -62.33 14.28 -31.94
N LEU A 3 -62.17 13.30 -31.02
CA LEU A 3 -63.19 12.58 -30.20
C LEU A 3 -64.54 12.09 -30.82
N PRO A 4 -65.39 11.28 -30.13
CA PRO A 4 -65.17 10.14 -29.19
C PRO A 4 -66.21 8.99 -29.34
N THR A 5 -66.20 7.98 -28.44
CA THR A 5 -67.36 7.53 -27.59
C THR A 5 -66.90 6.43 -26.59
N LYS A 6 -67.03 6.58 -25.25
CA LYS A 6 -68.16 6.23 -24.30
C LYS A 6 -68.38 4.71 -24.10
N ALA A 7 -68.79 4.12 -22.95
CA ALA A 7 -69.02 4.53 -21.53
C ALA A 7 -69.42 3.27 -20.68
N ALA A 8 -69.60 3.21 -19.33
CA ALA A 8 -68.97 3.84 -18.14
C ALA A 8 -69.61 3.31 -16.80
N ARG A 9 -68.83 3.20 -15.69
CA ARG A 9 -69.25 2.96 -14.24
C ARG A 9 -69.77 1.54 -13.88
N ALA A 10 -69.61 0.99 -12.65
CA ALA A 10 -69.79 1.56 -11.29
C ALA A 10 -68.98 0.82 -10.17
N ALA A 11 -69.13 1.23 -8.89
CA ALA A 11 -68.35 0.74 -7.73
C ALA A 11 -69.12 0.81 -6.38
N LEU A 12 -68.69 0.09 -5.33
CA LEU A 12 -68.83 0.35 -3.86
C LEU A 12 -67.97 -0.69 -3.07
N ARG A 13 -67.08 -0.34 -2.10
CA ARG A 13 -67.24 -0.18 -0.61
C ARG A 13 -67.85 -1.41 0.12
N LEU A 14 -67.42 -1.92 1.30
CA LEU A 14 -66.78 -1.40 2.55
C LEU A 14 -65.98 -2.56 3.25
N VAL A 15 -64.76 -2.42 3.83
CA VAL A 15 -64.30 -1.96 5.19
C VAL A 15 -64.10 -3.02 6.32
N ARG A 16 -62.81 -3.16 6.75
CA ARG A 16 -62.21 -3.46 8.10
C ARG A 16 -62.42 -4.80 8.89
N ARG A 17 -61.29 -5.52 9.10
CA ARG A 17 -60.60 -5.94 10.38
C ARG A 17 -61.35 -6.78 11.47
N PRO A 18 -60.63 -7.47 12.42
CA PRO A 18 -59.38 -8.26 12.30
C PRO A 18 -59.25 -9.49 13.31
N LEU A 19 -58.09 -10.17 13.32
CA LEU A 19 -57.47 -10.97 14.44
C LEU A 19 -58.22 -12.24 14.99
N ASN A 20 -57.60 -13.29 15.60
CA ASN A 20 -56.23 -13.89 15.58
C ASN A 20 -56.22 -15.23 16.42
N VAL A 21 -55.05 -15.91 16.48
CA VAL A 21 -54.53 -16.82 17.57
C VAL A 21 -54.75 -18.38 17.57
N THR A 22 -53.64 -19.11 17.78
CA THR A 22 -53.41 -20.44 18.47
C THR A 22 -53.74 -21.79 17.78
N ARG A 23 -52.76 -22.71 17.53
CA ARG A 23 -52.09 -23.77 18.37
C ARG A 23 -52.98 -25.05 18.56
N ILE A 24 -52.53 -26.33 18.63
CA ILE A 24 -51.19 -26.98 18.78
C ILE A 24 -51.21 -28.51 18.39
N ASN A 25 -50.04 -29.07 17.99
CA ASN A 25 -49.48 -30.46 18.05
C ASN A 25 -50.24 -31.81 17.76
N SER A 26 -49.51 -32.69 17.03
CA SER A 26 -49.18 -34.13 17.34
C SER A 26 -50.19 -35.29 17.11
N ILE A 27 -49.85 -36.58 16.84
CA ILE A 27 -48.60 -37.34 16.47
C ILE A 27 -49.01 -38.78 15.99
N ASN A 28 -48.24 -39.46 15.09
CA ASN A 28 -48.19 -40.93 14.80
C ASN A 28 -49.45 -41.66 14.19
N VAL A 29 -49.39 -42.79 13.46
CA VAL A 29 -48.31 -43.63 12.86
C VAL A 29 -48.85 -44.55 11.73
N ALA A 30 -47.93 -45.10 10.91
CA ALA A 30 -48.04 -46.30 10.04
C ALA A 30 -48.49 -46.20 8.56
N ARG A 31 -47.75 -46.99 7.75
CA ARG A 31 -47.74 -47.24 6.29
C ARG A 31 -48.67 -48.44 5.94
N PRO A 32 -49.03 -48.76 4.66
CA PRO A 32 -48.05 -49.02 3.57
C PRO A 32 -48.45 -48.77 2.09
N LEU A 33 -47.43 -48.79 1.19
CA LEU A 33 -47.39 -49.19 -0.25
C LEU A 33 -48.37 -48.53 -1.27
N ALA A 34 -48.03 -48.24 -2.54
CA ALA A 34 -46.77 -48.21 -3.31
C ALA A 34 -46.95 -47.36 -4.61
N ALA A 35 -45.85 -46.89 -5.21
CA ALA A 35 -45.58 -46.51 -6.63
C ALA A 35 -46.68 -45.79 -7.50
N SER A 36 -46.42 -44.81 -8.37
CA SER A 36 -45.18 -44.31 -8.99
C SER A 36 -45.30 -42.82 -9.39
N ALA A 37 -44.17 -42.17 -9.68
CA ALA A 37 -44.00 -40.74 -9.97
C ALA A 37 -45.03 -40.06 -10.90
N HIS A 38 -45.54 -38.90 -10.48
CA HIS A 38 -46.12 -37.86 -11.35
C HIS A 38 -45.22 -36.62 -11.38
N VAL A 39 -44.89 -36.16 -12.59
CA VAL A 39 -44.25 -34.87 -12.84
C VAL A 39 -45.30 -33.77 -12.69
N ALA A 40 -45.04 -32.78 -11.82
CA ALA A 40 -45.92 -31.64 -11.61
C ALA A 40 -45.27 -30.33 -12.08
N LEU A 41 -45.91 -29.65 -13.04
CA LEU A 41 -45.55 -28.29 -13.43
C LEU A 41 -45.73 -27.32 -12.26
N GLN A 42 -44.71 -26.51 -11.96
CA GLN A 42 -44.87 -25.31 -11.13
C GLN A 42 -44.55 -24.04 -11.93
N ARG A 43 -45.34 -23.00 -11.65
CA ARG A 43 -45.32 -21.71 -12.34
C ARG A 43 -44.07 -20.90 -11.95
N ARG A 44 -43.56 -20.12 -12.91
CA ARG A 44 -42.47 -19.15 -12.71
C ARG A 44 -42.83 -18.15 -11.60
N ASN A 45 -41.94 -18.03 -10.61
CA ASN A 45 -41.79 -16.83 -9.80
C ASN A 45 -40.64 -15.99 -10.37
N TYR A 46 -40.77 -14.67 -10.34
CA TYR A 46 -39.69 -13.76 -10.71
C TYR A 46 -38.54 -13.84 -9.70
N THR A 47 -37.32 -14.11 -10.17
CA THR A 47 -36.12 -14.10 -9.34
C THR A 47 -35.57 -12.68 -9.18
N SER A 48 -35.54 -12.19 -7.94
CA SER A 48 -34.70 -11.05 -7.54
C SER A 48 -33.20 -11.45 -7.60
N PRO A 49 -32.27 -10.51 -7.85
CA PRO A 49 -30.88 -10.84 -8.18
C PRO A 49 -30.08 -11.31 -6.96
N ALA A 50 -29.90 -12.63 -6.84
CA ALA A 50 -28.95 -13.24 -5.92
C ALA A 50 -27.57 -13.42 -6.60
N SER A 51 -26.81 -12.34 -6.79
CA SER A 51 -25.42 -12.42 -7.30
C SER A 51 -24.37 -11.59 -6.53
N LEU A 52 -24.75 -10.89 -5.44
CA LEU A 52 -23.84 -9.99 -4.71
C LEU A 52 -22.95 -10.67 -3.64
N LYS A 53 -22.88 -12.01 -3.60
CA LYS A 53 -22.08 -12.73 -2.58
C LYS A 53 -20.66 -13.11 -3.00
N ASN A 54 -20.30 -13.10 -4.29
CA ASN A 54 -18.96 -13.53 -4.75
C ASN A 54 -17.96 -12.37 -4.90
N ASN A 55 -18.40 -11.16 -5.29
CA ASN A 55 -17.50 -10.04 -5.61
C ASN A 55 -16.50 -9.66 -4.50
N SER A 56 -16.76 -9.98 -3.22
CA SER A 56 -15.87 -9.55 -2.12
C SER A 56 -14.55 -10.34 -2.05
N LEU A 57 -14.51 -11.57 -2.56
CA LEU A 57 -13.28 -12.37 -2.69
C LEU A 57 -12.51 -11.99 -3.96
N GLU A 58 -13.22 -11.83 -5.07
CA GLU A 58 -12.66 -11.39 -6.36
C GLU A 58 -12.02 -10.00 -6.26
N THR A 59 -12.69 -9.05 -5.58
CA THR A 59 -12.15 -7.71 -5.33
C THR A 59 -10.88 -7.75 -4.46
N ARG A 60 -10.81 -8.62 -3.45
CA ARG A 60 -9.61 -8.77 -2.60
C ARG A 60 -8.44 -9.32 -3.37
N ASN A 61 -8.64 -10.39 -4.15
CA ASN A 61 -7.59 -10.94 -5.02
C ASN A 61 -7.09 -9.88 -6.00
N THR A 62 -8.00 -9.09 -6.58
CA THR A 62 -7.64 -7.97 -7.47
C THR A 62 -6.80 -6.91 -6.74
N VAL A 63 -7.15 -6.50 -5.52
CA VAL A 63 -6.35 -5.53 -4.76
C VAL A 63 -4.98 -6.09 -4.34
N VAL A 64 -4.90 -7.38 -3.97
CA VAL A 64 -3.62 -8.03 -3.64
C VAL A 64 -2.72 -8.13 -4.87
N GLN A 65 -3.27 -8.59 -6.00
CA GLN A 65 -2.56 -8.72 -7.28
C GLN A 65 -2.14 -7.38 -7.89
N LEU A 66 -2.84 -6.29 -7.52
CA LEU A 66 -2.44 -4.92 -7.85
C LEU A 66 -1.22 -4.50 -7.02
N LEU A 67 -1.30 -4.68 -5.70
CA LEU A 67 -0.23 -4.28 -4.78
C LEU A 67 1.04 -5.12 -4.94
N SER A 68 0.94 -6.38 -5.37
CA SER A 68 2.11 -7.23 -5.64
C SER A 68 2.88 -6.84 -6.90
N ASN A 69 2.24 -6.12 -7.83
CA ASN A 69 2.83 -5.68 -9.10
C ASN A 69 3.36 -4.23 -9.06
N ILE A 70 3.22 -3.54 -7.93
CA ILE A 70 3.65 -2.15 -7.73
C ILE A 70 4.87 -2.14 -6.81
N GLY A 71 6.04 -1.78 -7.36
CA GLY A 71 7.29 -1.62 -6.63
C GLY A 71 7.62 -0.17 -6.25
N SER A 72 7.06 0.84 -6.94
CA SER A 72 7.40 2.25 -6.73
C SER A 72 6.23 3.24 -6.78
N LYS A 73 6.43 4.44 -6.20
CA LYS A 73 5.47 5.57 -6.29
C LYS A 73 5.18 5.95 -7.74
N ARG A 74 6.19 5.91 -8.62
CA ARG A 74 6.06 6.23 -10.06
C ARG A 74 5.09 5.29 -10.76
N GLU A 75 5.15 3.99 -10.45
CA GLU A 75 4.21 2.97 -10.96
C GLU A 75 2.77 3.18 -10.42
N VAL A 76 2.60 3.60 -9.15
CA VAL A 76 1.27 3.99 -8.62
C VAL A 76 0.69 5.18 -9.40
N GLU A 77 1.50 6.19 -9.72
CA GLU A 77 1.04 7.36 -10.46
C GLU A 77 0.77 7.07 -11.93
N GLN A 78 1.58 6.21 -12.56
CA GLN A 78 1.34 5.69 -13.90
C GLN A 78 0.01 4.92 -13.96
N TYR A 79 -0.18 4.00 -13.02
CA TYR A 79 -1.43 3.26 -12.82
C TYR A 79 -2.62 4.23 -12.75
N LEU A 80 -2.63 5.14 -11.77
CA LEU A 80 -3.70 6.14 -11.59
C LEU A 80 -3.96 7.02 -12.84
N SER A 81 -2.93 7.33 -13.63
CA SER A 81 -3.10 8.10 -14.87
C SER A 81 -3.93 7.35 -15.92
N HIS A 82 -3.75 6.03 -16.04
CA HIS A 82 -4.53 5.19 -16.97
C HIS A 82 -5.98 4.98 -16.53
N PHE A 83 -6.30 5.03 -15.22
CA PHE A 83 -7.69 4.97 -14.72
C PHE A 83 -8.45 6.28 -14.82
N THR A 84 -7.75 7.42 -14.79
CA THR A 84 -8.37 8.75 -14.76
C THR A 84 -8.53 9.39 -16.14
N SER A 85 -7.74 8.96 -17.13
CA SER A 85 -7.61 9.66 -18.42
C SER A 85 -8.39 9.02 -19.58
N VAL A 86 -8.70 7.71 -19.53
CA VAL A 86 -8.96 6.92 -20.74
C VAL A 86 -10.44 6.54 -20.88
N GLN A 87 -11.04 6.77 -22.06
CA GLN A 87 -12.29 6.12 -22.43
C GLN A 87 -12.03 4.61 -22.51
N SER A 88 -12.81 3.78 -21.81
CA SER A 88 -12.51 2.35 -21.59
C SER A 88 -12.22 1.52 -22.85
N GLN A 89 -12.65 1.97 -24.02
CA GLN A 89 -12.43 1.37 -25.33
C GLN A 89 -11.00 1.57 -25.90
N GLN A 90 -10.26 2.57 -25.43
CA GLN A 90 -8.91 2.94 -25.90
C GLN A 90 -7.78 2.41 -25.00
N PHE A 91 -8.08 1.55 -24.03
CA PHE A 91 -7.08 1.07 -23.07
C PHE A 91 -6.01 0.20 -23.75
N ALA A 92 -6.40 -0.99 -24.25
CA ALA A 92 -5.46 -1.92 -24.85
C ALA A 92 -6.08 -2.83 -25.92
N VAL A 93 -5.29 -3.17 -26.95
CA VAL A 93 -5.54 -4.30 -27.85
C VAL A 93 -4.55 -5.41 -27.50
N ILE A 94 -5.04 -6.62 -27.20
CA ILE A 94 -4.21 -7.76 -26.77
C ILE A 94 -4.33 -8.89 -27.79
N LYS A 95 -3.22 -9.17 -28.49
CA LYS A 95 -3.08 -10.34 -29.35
C LYS A 95 -2.63 -11.55 -28.54
N VAL A 96 -3.42 -12.62 -28.59
CA VAL A 96 -3.14 -13.91 -27.96
C VAL A 96 -2.70 -14.94 -29.00
N GLY A 97 -1.53 -15.55 -28.80
CA GLY A 97 -1.08 -16.70 -29.60
C GLY A 97 -1.88 -17.96 -29.28
N GLY A 98 -2.20 -18.78 -30.30
CA GLY A 98 -3.02 -19.99 -30.11
C GLY A 98 -2.49 -20.95 -29.04
N ALA A 99 -1.18 -21.19 -29.01
CA ALA A 99 -0.52 -22.02 -27.99
C ALA A 99 -0.87 -21.59 -26.56
N ILE A 100 -1.03 -20.29 -26.30
CA ILE A 100 -1.33 -19.73 -24.97
C ILE A 100 -2.71 -20.18 -24.48
N ILE A 101 -3.69 -20.35 -25.37
CA ILE A 101 -5.04 -20.87 -25.05
C ILE A 101 -5.02 -22.39 -24.84
N THR A 102 -4.00 -23.10 -25.33
CA THR A 102 -3.79 -24.51 -25.02
C THR A 102 -3.03 -24.71 -23.71
N GLU A 103 -1.92 -23.98 -23.50
CA GLU A 103 -0.91 -24.30 -22.49
C GLU A 103 -0.97 -23.41 -21.25
N LYS A 104 -1.42 -22.16 -21.39
CA LYS A 104 -1.39 -21.13 -20.34
C LYS A 104 -2.76 -20.47 -20.11
N LEU A 105 -3.85 -21.16 -20.45
CA LEU A 105 -5.22 -20.64 -20.32
C LEU A 105 -5.58 -20.13 -18.90
N PRO A 106 -5.25 -20.82 -17.79
CA PRO A 106 -5.55 -20.30 -16.45
C PRO A 106 -4.83 -18.99 -16.13
N ALA A 107 -3.57 -18.86 -16.54
CA ALA A 107 -2.79 -17.63 -16.37
C ALA A 107 -3.33 -16.49 -17.24
N LEU A 108 -3.73 -16.79 -18.49
CA LEU A 108 -4.34 -15.81 -19.40
C LEU A 108 -5.68 -15.31 -18.85
N ALA A 109 -6.56 -16.22 -18.42
CA ALA A 109 -7.86 -15.89 -17.87
C ALA A 109 -7.71 -15.07 -16.58
N SER A 110 -6.82 -15.46 -15.66
CA SER A 110 -6.52 -14.68 -14.45
C SER A 110 -5.98 -13.28 -14.77
N ALA A 111 -5.06 -13.16 -15.74
CA ALA A 111 -4.47 -11.88 -16.09
C ALA A 111 -5.48 -10.91 -16.73
N LEU A 112 -6.38 -11.42 -17.60
CA LEU A 112 -7.48 -10.65 -18.18
C LEU A 112 -8.59 -10.35 -17.15
N ALA A 113 -8.86 -11.27 -16.22
CA ALA A 113 -9.84 -11.07 -15.15
C ALA A 113 -9.46 -9.92 -14.23
N PHE A 114 -8.19 -9.87 -13.83
CA PHE A 114 -7.64 -8.74 -13.08
C PHE A 114 -7.93 -7.39 -13.76
N LEU A 115 -7.66 -7.28 -15.07
CA LEU A 115 -7.91 -6.05 -15.85
C LEU A 115 -9.40 -5.68 -15.84
N ASN A 116 -10.31 -6.65 -15.97
CA ASN A 116 -11.74 -6.39 -15.88
C ASN A 116 -12.18 -5.94 -14.49
N HIS A 117 -11.68 -6.57 -13.43
CA HIS A 117 -12.05 -6.27 -12.04
C HIS A 117 -11.58 -4.89 -11.57
N VAL A 118 -10.47 -4.37 -12.11
CA VAL A 118 -10.05 -2.98 -11.88
C VAL A 118 -10.84 -1.96 -12.70
N GLY A 119 -11.62 -2.40 -13.71
CA GLY A 119 -12.48 -1.55 -14.54
C GLY A 119 -11.96 -1.27 -15.95
N LEU A 120 -10.98 -2.03 -16.43
CA LEU A 120 -10.40 -1.90 -17.77
C LEU A 120 -10.94 -2.97 -18.72
N TYR A 121 -11.07 -2.61 -19.99
CA TYR A 121 -11.72 -3.44 -20.99
C TYR A 121 -10.81 -3.66 -22.21
N PRO A 122 -9.73 -4.46 -22.07
CA PRO A 122 -8.87 -4.80 -23.20
C PRO A 122 -9.67 -5.51 -24.31
N VAL A 123 -9.39 -5.15 -25.55
CA VAL A 123 -9.92 -5.83 -26.74
C VAL A 123 -9.01 -6.99 -27.08
N VAL A 124 -9.49 -8.22 -26.92
CA VAL A 124 -8.68 -9.43 -27.08
C VAL A 124 -8.92 -10.01 -28.47
N VAL A 125 -7.85 -10.25 -29.23
CA VAL A 125 -7.91 -11.00 -30.50
C VAL A 125 -7.00 -12.22 -30.42
N HIS A 126 -7.50 -13.40 -30.80
CA HIS A 126 -6.73 -14.64 -30.68
C HIS A 126 -6.52 -15.38 -32.01
N GLY A 127 -5.37 -16.06 -32.09
CA GLY A 127 -5.12 -17.11 -33.10
C GLY A 127 -5.49 -18.50 -32.58
N ALA A 128 -5.40 -19.51 -33.46
CA ALA A 128 -5.60 -20.93 -33.13
C ALA A 128 -4.61 -21.87 -33.88
N GLY A 129 -3.41 -21.37 -34.23
CA GLY A 129 -2.49 -22.03 -35.17
C GLY A 129 -2.11 -23.49 -34.83
N PRO A 130 -1.59 -23.80 -33.63
CA PRO A 130 -1.24 -25.16 -33.23
C PRO A 130 -2.44 -26.11 -33.17
N GLN A 131 -3.58 -25.62 -32.68
CA GLN A 131 -4.84 -26.36 -32.60
C GLN A 131 -5.35 -26.71 -34.01
N LEU A 132 -5.31 -25.75 -34.93
CA LEU A 132 -5.72 -25.92 -36.31
C LEU A 132 -4.86 -26.98 -37.03
N ASN A 133 -3.54 -26.99 -36.83
CA ASN A 133 -2.69 -28.05 -37.40
C ASN A 133 -3.14 -29.45 -36.94
N LYS A 134 -3.33 -29.64 -35.62
CA LYS A 134 -3.81 -30.92 -35.05
C LYS A 134 -5.18 -31.33 -35.59
N MET A 135 -6.11 -30.39 -35.77
CA MET A 135 -7.44 -30.67 -36.33
C MET A 135 -7.41 -30.98 -37.83
N LEU A 136 -6.49 -30.38 -38.59
CA LEU A 136 -6.29 -30.69 -40.02
C LEU A 136 -5.66 -32.08 -40.19
N GLU A 137 -4.63 -32.40 -39.41
CA GLU A 137 -4.01 -33.73 -39.36
C GLU A 137 -5.06 -34.82 -39.02
N ALA A 138 -5.90 -34.59 -38.00
CA ALA A 138 -6.99 -35.50 -37.64
C ALA A 138 -8.10 -35.61 -38.71
N ALA A 139 -8.26 -34.58 -39.54
CA ALA A 139 -9.18 -34.58 -40.69
C ALA A 139 -8.55 -35.14 -41.99
N GLY A 140 -7.28 -35.56 -41.96
CA GLY A 140 -6.55 -36.04 -43.14
C GLY A 140 -6.23 -34.95 -44.17
N VAL A 141 -6.05 -33.70 -43.73
CA VAL A 141 -5.70 -32.55 -44.57
C VAL A 141 -4.29 -32.08 -44.21
N GLU A 142 -3.35 -32.14 -45.14
CA GLU A 142 -1.98 -31.64 -44.91
C GLU A 142 -1.95 -30.09 -44.91
N PRO A 143 -1.31 -29.45 -43.90
CA PRO A 143 -1.18 -27.99 -43.88
C PRO A 143 -0.21 -27.43 -44.93
N GLU A 144 -0.73 -26.83 -46.00
CA GLU A 144 0.05 -26.09 -47.00
C GLU A 144 0.38 -24.65 -46.55
N TYR A 145 1.63 -24.22 -46.76
CA TYR A 145 2.10 -22.85 -46.51
C TYR A 145 2.92 -22.32 -47.67
N GLU A 146 2.70 -21.07 -48.06
CA GLU A 146 3.55 -20.35 -49.02
C GLU A 146 3.81 -18.92 -48.52
N GLY A 147 5.07 -18.48 -48.55
CA GLY A 147 5.45 -17.15 -48.03
C GLY A 147 5.18 -16.94 -46.54
N GLY A 148 4.98 -18.01 -45.76
CA GLY A 148 4.56 -17.95 -44.36
C GLY A 148 3.05 -17.83 -44.14
N ILE A 149 2.25 -17.79 -45.22
CA ILE A 149 0.79 -17.74 -45.20
C ILE A 149 0.24 -19.14 -45.43
N ARG A 150 -0.76 -19.55 -44.64
CA ARG A 150 -1.44 -20.84 -44.81
C ARG A 150 -2.41 -20.78 -46.00
N ILE A 151 -2.21 -21.62 -47.01
CA ILE A 151 -3.18 -21.78 -48.10
C ILE A 151 -4.46 -22.38 -47.50
N THR A 152 -5.59 -21.69 -47.66
CA THR A 152 -6.83 -22.05 -46.95
C THR A 152 -7.92 -22.42 -47.96
N ASP A 153 -8.02 -23.71 -48.32
CA ASP A 153 -9.09 -24.21 -49.19
C ASP A 153 -10.44 -24.34 -48.44
N ALA A 154 -11.51 -24.78 -49.12
CA ALA A 154 -12.84 -24.88 -48.52
C ALA A 154 -12.89 -25.87 -47.33
N LYS A 155 -12.15 -26.98 -47.39
CA LYS A 155 -12.07 -27.96 -46.29
C LYS A 155 -11.30 -27.38 -45.12
N THR A 156 -10.14 -26.77 -45.39
CA THR A 156 -9.28 -26.10 -44.41
C THR A 156 -10.03 -24.96 -43.72
N LEU A 157 -10.82 -24.18 -44.45
CA LEU A 157 -11.65 -23.10 -43.90
C LEU A 157 -12.73 -23.64 -42.94
N ALA A 158 -13.38 -24.77 -43.28
CA ALA A 158 -14.38 -25.37 -42.41
C ALA A 158 -13.77 -25.82 -41.06
N VAL A 159 -12.62 -26.50 -41.10
CA VAL A 159 -11.87 -26.90 -39.91
C VAL A 159 -11.35 -25.68 -39.14
N ALA A 160 -10.84 -24.66 -39.83
CA ALA A 160 -10.40 -23.41 -39.21
C ALA A 160 -11.53 -22.69 -38.49
N ARG A 161 -12.69 -22.52 -39.13
CA ARG A 161 -13.86 -21.87 -38.53
C ARG A 161 -14.32 -22.59 -37.27
N GLN A 162 -14.36 -23.93 -37.28
CA GLN A 162 -14.69 -24.71 -36.09
C GLN A 162 -13.65 -24.49 -34.97
N CYS A 163 -12.36 -24.66 -35.29
CA CYS A 163 -11.25 -24.46 -34.36
C CYS A 163 -11.25 -23.07 -33.70
N PHE A 164 -11.49 -22.00 -34.48
CA PHE A 164 -11.57 -20.64 -33.97
C PHE A 164 -12.76 -20.42 -33.04
N LEU A 165 -13.92 -21.01 -33.33
CA LEU A 165 -15.11 -20.91 -32.46
C LEU A 165 -14.89 -21.66 -31.14
N ASP A 166 -14.34 -22.86 -31.19
CA ASP A 166 -14.09 -23.70 -30.01
C ASP A 166 -13.06 -23.05 -29.06
N GLU A 167 -11.94 -22.55 -29.59
CA GLU A 167 -10.93 -21.87 -28.76
C GLU A 167 -11.39 -20.47 -28.29
N ASN A 168 -12.31 -19.80 -29.01
CA ASN A 168 -12.94 -18.55 -28.55
C ASN A 168 -13.85 -18.82 -27.35
N LEU A 169 -14.74 -19.81 -27.46
CA LEU A 169 -15.66 -20.19 -26.39
C LEU A 169 -14.90 -20.66 -25.14
N LYS A 170 -13.87 -21.48 -25.31
CA LYS A 170 -13.00 -21.96 -24.22
C LYS A 170 -12.33 -20.82 -23.43
N LEU A 171 -11.93 -19.73 -24.10
CA LEU A 171 -11.42 -18.54 -23.41
C LEU A 171 -12.54 -17.75 -22.71
N VAL A 172 -13.71 -17.64 -23.33
CA VAL A 172 -14.90 -17.00 -22.71
C VAL A 172 -15.34 -17.75 -21.44
N GLU A 173 -15.46 -19.08 -21.49
CA GLU A 173 -15.83 -19.93 -20.35
C GLU A 173 -14.80 -19.81 -19.21
N ALA A 174 -13.51 -19.79 -19.53
CA ALA A 174 -12.45 -19.60 -18.53
C ALA A 174 -12.49 -18.22 -17.85
N LEU A 175 -12.98 -17.19 -18.55
CA LEU A 175 -13.20 -15.85 -18.00
C LEU A 175 -14.47 -15.81 -17.14
N GLU A 176 -15.59 -16.35 -17.63
CA GLU A 176 -16.85 -16.39 -16.88
C GLU A 176 -16.73 -17.22 -15.58
N ALA A 177 -15.92 -18.27 -15.58
CA ALA A 177 -15.58 -19.05 -14.38
C ALA A 177 -14.83 -18.25 -13.29
N LEU A 178 -14.23 -17.10 -13.65
CA LEU A 178 -13.54 -16.18 -12.76
C LEU A 178 -14.37 -14.92 -12.40
N GLY A 179 -15.68 -14.92 -12.72
CA GLY A 179 -16.58 -13.79 -12.47
C GLY A 179 -16.59 -12.72 -13.56
N VAL A 180 -15.76 -12.87 -14.60
CA VAL A 180 -15.59 -11.89 -15.68
C VAL A 180 -16.67 -12.06 -16.73
N ARG A 181 -17.37 -10.99 -17.06
CA ARG A 181 -18.30 -11.01 -18.20
C ARG A 181 -17.49 -10.87 -19.49
N ALA A 182 -17.32 -11.96 -20.23
CA ALA A 182 -16.75 -11.94 -21.58
C ALA A 182 -17.86 -11.96 -22.64
N ARG A 183 -17.58 -11.44 -23.84
CA ARG A 183 -18.48 -11.55 -25.00
C ARG A 183 -17.72 -12.16 -26.18
N PRO A 184 -18.11 -13.34 -26.67
CA PRO A 184 -17.57 -13.90 -27.90
C PRO A 184 -18.00 -13.03 -29.09
N ILE A 185 -17.04 -12.65 -29.93
CA ILE A 185 -17.28 -11.89 -31.17
C ILE A 185 -16.61 -12.67 -32.32
N HIS A 186 -17.39 -13.56 -32.93
CA HIS A 186 -16.91 -14.48 -33.96
C HIS A 186 -16.83 -13.89 -35.37
N SER A 187 -17.57 -12.81 -35.65
CA SER A 187 -17.63 -12.13 -36.95
C SER A 187 -18.26 -10.74 -36.85
N GLY A 188 -18.42 -10.04 -37.99
CA GLY A 188 -19.00 -8.70 -38.05
C GLY A 188 -18.08 -7.55 -37.61
N VAL A 189 -16.80 -7.83 -37.31
CA VAL A 189 -15.78 -6.80 -37.01
C VAL A 189 -14.89 -6.54 -38.23
N PHE A 190 -14.30 -7.58 -38.80
CA PHE A 190 -13.35 -7.45 -39.91
C PHE A 190 -14.03 -7.63 -41.27
N THR A 191 -13.99 -6.60 -42.10
CA THR A 191 -14.36 -6.72 -43.52
C THR A 191 -13.09 -6.87 -44.35
N ALA A 192 -13.04 -7.88 -45.22
CA ALA A 192 -11.84 -8.22 -46.00
C ALA A 192 -12.17 -8.63 -47.44
N ASP A 193 -11.28 -8.29 -48.38
CA ASP A 193 -11.23 -8.91 -49.69
C ASP A 193 -10.30 -10.13 -49.68
N TYR A 194 -10.32 -10.93 -50.75
CA TYR A 194 -9.32 -11.97 -50.97
C TYR A 194 -7.92 -11.37 -51.11
N LEU A 195 -6.94 -11.89 -50.38
CA LEU A 195 -5.54 -11.44 -50.47
C LEU A 195 -4.95 -11.77 -51.85
N ASP A 196 -5.11 -13.02 -52.26
CA ASP A 196 -4.94 -13.53 -53.62
C ASP A 196 -5.76 -14.83 -53.67
N LYS A 197 -6.81 -14.82 -54.50
CA LYS A 197 -7.81 -15.90 -54.51
C LYS A 197 -7.29 -17.16 -55.20
N ASP A 198 -6.45 -17.01 -56.22
CA ASP A 198 -5.93 -18.14 -56.99
C ASP A 198 -4.77 -18.79 -56.24
N LYS A 199 -3.98 -17.97 -55.52
CA LYS A 199 -2.82 -18.42 -54.73
C LYS A 199 -3.18 -18.94 -53.34
N TYR A 200 -3.85 -18.12 -52.52
CA TYR A 200 -4.08 -18.43 -51.10
C TYR A 200 -5.50 -18.94 -50.81
N LYS A 201 -6.39 -18.98 -51.81
CA LYS A 201 -7.78 -19.44 -51.70
C LYS A 201 -8.56 -18.55 -50.72
N PHE A 202 -9.14 -19.07 -49.63
CA PHE A 202 -9.96 -18.31 -48.67
C PHE A 202 -9.14 -17.56 -47.60
N VAL A 203 -8.11 -16.81 -48.03
CA VAL A 203 -7.32 -15.93 -47.15
C VAL A 203 -7.65 -14.47 -47.46
N GLY A 204 -7.86 -13.68 -46.40
CA GLY A 204 -8.33 -12.30 -46.48
C GLY A 204 -7.27 -11.24 -46.23
N LYS A 205 -7.41 -10.11 -46.92
CA LYS A 205 -6.79 -8.82 -46.58
C LYS A 205 -7.86 -7.91 -45.99
N ILE A 206 -7.68 -7.50 -44.73
CA ILE A 206 -8.63 -6.59 -44.06
C ILE A 206 -8.61 -5.23 -44.76
N ASN A 207 -9.80 -4.71 -45.02
CA ASN A 207 -10.03 -3.39 -45.62
C ASN A 207 -10.64 -2.41 -44.62
N SER A 208 -11.44 -2.89 -43.67
CA SER A 208 -12.07 -2.05 -42.65
C SER A 208 -12.45 -2.85 -41.39
N VAL A 209 -12.59 -2.11 -40.29
CA VAL A 209 -12.92 -2.62 -38.96
C VAL A 209 -14.17 -1.91 -38.45
N ASP A 210 -15.26 -2.65 -38.25
CA ASP A 210 -16.46 -2.16 -37.58
C ASP A 210 -16.28 -2.23 -36.05
N LYS A 211 -16.30 -1.06 -35.41
CA LYS A 211 -16.14 -0.92 -33.96
C LYS A 211 -17.42 -1.25 -33.18
N ARG A 212 -18.59 -1.17 -33.80
CA ARG A 212 -19.89 -1.23 -33.10
C ARG A 212 -20.06 -2.49 -32.21
N PRO A 213 -19.65 -3.71 -32.63
CA PRO A 213 -19.72 -4.89 -31.77
C PRO A 213 -18.83 -4.81 -30.53
N ILE A 214 -17.65 -4.20 -30.67
CA ILE A 214 -16.64 -4.01 -29.62
C ILE A 214 -17.14 -2.95 -28.62
N GLU A 215 -17.57 -1.79 -29.12
CA GLU A 215 -18.12 -0.69 -28.34
C GLU A 215 -19.34 -1.14 -27.53
N ALA A 216 -20.25 -1.91 -28.14
CA ALA A 216 -21.43 -2.47 -27.49
C ALA A 216 -21.13 -3.60 -26.49
N ALA A 217 -19.95 -4.25 -26.57
CA ALA A 217 -19.47 -5.16 -25.53
C ALA A 217 -18.97 -4.38 -24.32
N ILE A 218 -18.10 -3.40 -24.54
CA ILE A 218 -17.47 -2.59 -23.50
C ILE A 218 -18.51 -1.74 -22.75
N ALA A 219 -19.46 -1.12 -23.48
CA ALA A 219 -20.57 -0.38 -22.87
C ALA A 219 -21.52 -1.26 -22.04
N ALA A 220 -21.58 -2.56 -22.33
CA ALA A 220 -22.35 -3.53 -21.54
C ALA A 220 -21.56 -4.09 -20.33
N GLY A 221 -20.32 -3.64 -20.11
CA GLY A 221 -19.43 -4.16 -19.09
C GLY A 221 -18.86 -5.54 -19.42
N CYS A 222 -18.63 -5.86 -20.70
CA CYS A 222 -18.08 -7.13 -21.14
C CYS A 222 -16.70 -6.97 -21.80
N LEU A 223 -15.77 -7.91 -21.57
CA LEU A 223 -14.55 -8.04 -22.37
C LEU A 223 -14.87 -8.58 -23.77
N PRO A 224 -14.56 -7.87 -24.88
CA PRO A 224 -14.76 -8.39 -26.22
C PRO A 224 -13.63 -9.36 -26.62
N ILE A 225 -13.99 -10.61 -26.93
CA ILE A 225 -13.06 -11.68 -27.31
C ILE A 225 -13.27 -12.04 -28.79
N LEU A 226 -12.36 -11.59 -29.66
CA LEU A 226 -12.46 -11.66 -31.12
C LEU A 226 -11.65 -12.82 -31.70
N THR A 227 -12.22 -13.50 -32.70
CA THR A 227 -11.47 -14.41 -33.60
C THR A 227 -10.72 -13.60 -34.67
N SER A 228 -9.65 -14.16 -35.26
CA SER A 228 -8.98 -13.56 -36.43
C SER A 228 -9.61 -14.01 -37.77
N LEU A 229 -10.94 -14.00 -37.83
CA LEU A 229 -11.72 -14.28 -39.04
C LEU A 229 -12.32 -12.98 -39.59
N ALA A 230 -12.31 -12.84 -40.91
CA ALA A 230 -12.91 -11.70 -41.60
C ALA A 230 -14.00 -12.16 -42.58
N GLU A 231 -14.82 -11.23 -43.06
CA GLU A 231 -15.89 -11.52 -44.01
C GLU A 231 -15.82 -10.59 -45.22
N THR A 232 -16.12 -11.11 -46.41
CA THR A 232 -16.36 -10.26 -47.59
C THR A 232 -17.65 -9.47 -47.41
N PRO A 233 -17.88 -8.38 -48.18
CA PRO A 233 -19.17 -7.69 -48.22
C PRO A 233 -20.37 -8.58 -48.62
N SER A 234 -20.12 -9.78 -49.17
CA SER A 234 -21.12 -10.79 -49.50
C SER A 234 -21.31 -11.86 -48.41
N GLY A 235 -20.65 -11.74 -47.26
CA GLY A 235 -20.75 -12.68 -46.13
C GLY A 235 -19.89 -13.94 -46.23
N GLN A 236 -18.91 -14.02 -47.14
CA GLN A 236 -17.98 -15.16 -47.20
C GLN A 236 -16.89 -14.98 -46.15
N THR A 237 -16.76 -15.92 -45.21
CA THR A 237 -15.67 -15.94 -44.23
C THR A 237 -14.31 -16.19 -44.91
N LEU A 238 -13.29 -15.45 -44.49
CA LEU A 238 -11.90 -15.56 -44.91
C LEU A 238 -10.99 -15.69 -43.68
N ASN A 239 -9.94 -16.49 -43.80
CA ASN A 239 -8.91 -16.66 -42.78
C ASN A 239 -7.93 -15.47 -42.82
N VAL A 240 -7.56 -14.90 -41.68
CA VAL A 240 -6.63 -13.77 -41.58
C VAL A 240 -5.57 -14.02 -40.51
N ASN A 241 -4.35 -13.55 -40.74
CA ASN A 241 -3.29 -13.59 -39.73
C ASN A 241 -3.68 -12.74 -38.51
N ALA A 242 -3.66 -13.34 -37.32
CA ALA A 242 -3.99 -12.69 -36.05
C ALA A 242 -3.10 -11.47 -35.71
N ASP A 243 -1.85 -11.43 -36.18
CA ASP A 243 -0.97 -10.27 -35.96
C ASP A 243 -1.38 -9.07 -36.84
N ILE A 244 -1.84 -9.33 -38.08
CA ILE A 244 -2.43 -8.32 -38.98
C ILE A 244 -3.78 -7.86 -38.45
N ALA A 245 -4.63 -8.79 -37.99
CA ALA A 245 -5.92 -8.46 -37.37
C ALA A 245 -5.77 -7.58 -36.12
N ALA A 246 -4.74 -7.84 -35.29
CA ALA A 246 -4.40 -6.99 -34.15
C ALA A 246 -3.90 -5.60 -34.59
N GLY A 247 -3.10 -5.52 -35.66
CA GLY A 247 -2.65 -4.26 -36.24
C GLY A 247 -3.81 -3.40 -36.73
N GLU A 248 -4.74 -3.96 -37.50
CA GLU A 248 -5.89 -3.22 -38.03
C GLU A 248 -6.91 -2.83 -36.93
N LEU A 249 -7.10 -3.67 -35.90
CA LEU A 249 -7.81 -3.26 -34.67
C LEU A 249 -7.13 -2.06 -34.02
N ALA A 250 -5.80 -2.08 -33.90
CA ALA A 250 -5.06 -0.99 -33.27
C ALA A 250 -5.12 0.31 -34.09
N ARG A 251 -4.94 0.25 -35.42
CA ARG A 251 -5.13 1.43 -36.31
C ARG A 251 -6.54 2.03 -36.17
N SER A 252 -7.55 1.17 -36.09
CA SER A 252 -8.95 1.61 -35.93
C SER A 252 -9.25 2.20 -34.54
N LEU A 253 -8.87 1.50 -33.47
CA LEU A 253 -9.22 1.87 -32.08
C LEU A 253 -8.27 2.91 -31.45
N GLN A 254 -7.06 3.05 -31.97
CA GLN A 254 -5.98 3.91 -31.46
C GLN A 254 -5.71 3.74 -29.95
N PRO A 255 -5.39 2.51 -29.48
CA PRO A 255 -5.18 2.22 -28.07
C PRO A 255 -3.85 2.80 -27.55
N LEU A 256 -3.76 3.00 -26.22
CA LEU A 256 -2.50 3.37 -25.57
C LEU A 256 -1.50 2.21 -25.55
N LYS A 257 -1.98 0.98 -25.33
CA LYS A 257 -1.15 -0.23 -25.26
C LYS A 257 -1.58 -1.26 -26.30
N ILE A 258 -0.62 -1.86 -26.99
CA ILE A 258 -0.82 -2.97 -27.92
C ILE A 258 0.06 -4.11 -27.42
N VAL A 259 -0.54 -5.23 -27.03
CA VAL A 259 0.20 -6.31 -26.36
C VAL A 259 0.19 -7.57 -27.22
N TYR A 260 1.37 -8.05 -27.60
CA TYR A 260 1.56 -9.34 -28.23
C TYR A 260 2.03 -10.35 -27.18
N LEU A 261 1.11 -11.18 -26.69
CA LEU A 261 1.48 -12.27 -25.80
C LEU A 261 2.22 -13.37 -26.57
N SER A 262 3.36 -13.80 -26.03
CA SER A 262 4.25 -14.79 -26.64
C SER A 262 4.85 -15.74 -25.60
N GLU A 263 5.10 -16.99 -26.00
CA GLU A 263 5.73 -18.01 -25.14
C GLU A 263 7.12 -17.59 -24.64
N LYS A 264 7.92 -16.94 -25.51
CA LYS A 264 9.29 -16.50 -25.21
C LYS A 264 9.37 -15.28 -24.28
N GLY A 265 8.26 -14.58 -24.10
CA GLY A 265 8.16 -13.46 -23.15
C GLY A 265 8.87 -12.16 -23.51
N ALA A 266 9.75 -12.12 -24.53
CA ALA A 266 10.46 -10.93 -24.95
C ALA A 266 11.15 -11.10 -26.32
N LEU A 267 11.78 -10.04 -26.81
CA LEU A 267 12.88 -10.08 -27.78
C LEU A 267 14.22 -10.16 -27.04
N PHE A 268 15.19 -10.83 -27.67
CA PHE A 268 16.52 -11.07 -27.13
C PHE A 268 17.57 -10.56 -28.12
N ASN A 269 18.64 -9.96 -27.58
CA ASN A 269 19.82 -9.61 -28.35
C ASN A 269 20.50 -10.90 -28.82
N GLY A 270 20.73 -11.06 -30.13
CA GLY A 270 21.28 -12.31 -30.68
C GLY A 270 22.79 -12.48 -30.51
N GLU A 271 23.48 -11.48 -29.96
CA GLU A 271 24.91 -11.51 -29.62
C GLU A 271 25.13 -11.75 -28.11
N THR A 272 24.50 -10.95 -27.24
CA THR A 272 24.64 -11.13 -25.77
C THR A 272 23.67 -12.16 -25.18
N ASN A 273 22.64 -12.56 -25.93
CA ASN A 273 21.49 -13.37 -25.48
C ASN A 273 20.68 -12.75 -24.32
N GLU A 274 20.89 -11.45 -24.06
CA GLU A 274 20.15 -10.70 -23.03
C GLU A 274 18.78 -10.24 -23.52
N LYS A 275 17.86 -10.05 -22.58
CA LYS A 275 16.51 -9.53 -22.85
C LYS A 275 16.58 -8.06 -23.25
N ILE A 276 16.02 -7.70 -24.41
CA ILE A 276 15.85 -6.30 -24.79
C ILE A 276 14.64 -5.76 -24.03
N SER A 277 14.85 -4.86 -23.06
CA SER A 277 13.77 -4.27 -22.25
C SER A 277 12.94 -3.24 -23.01
N SER A 278 13.59 -2.37 -23.79
CA SER A 278 12.91 -1.34 -24.58
C SER A 278 13.58 -1.11 -25.94
N ILE A 279 12.81 -0.62 -26.91
CA ILE A 279 13.31 -0.13 -28.21
C ILE A 279 12.64 1.21 -28.53
N ASN A 280 13.45 2.26 -28.71
CA ASN A 280 13.00 3.57 -29.21
C ASN A 280 13.24 3.64 -30.73
N LEU A 281 12.18 3.48 -31.55
CA LEU A 281 12.32 3.33 -33.00
C LEU A 281 12.90 4.57 -33.71
N ASP A 282 12.62 5.78 -33.25
CA ASP A 282 13.10 7.02 -33.88
C ASP A 282 14.63 7.26 -33.66
N GLU A 283 15.25 6.55 -32.69
CA GLU A 283 16.68 6.66 -32.34
C GLU A 283 17.45 5.38 -32.71
N GLU A 284 16.97 4.21 -32.29
CA GLU A 284 17.73 2.96 -32.31
C GLU A 284 17.53 2.10 -33.57
N TYR A 285 16.44 2.31 -34.33
CA TYR A 285 16.04 1.39 -35.41
C TYR A 285 17.11 1.25 -36.50
N GLU A 286 17.79 2.33 -36.88
CA GLU A 286 18.83 2.28 -37.91
C GLU A 286 20.07 1.50 -37.46
N GLU A 287 20.44 1.59 -36.19
CA GLU A 287 21.57 0.85 -35.62
C GLU A 287 21.21 -0.63 -35.43
N LEU A 288 20.02 -0.92 -34.89
CA LEU A 288 19.46 -2.28 -34.78
C LEU A 288 19.38 -2.98 -36.15
N SER A 289 18.95 -2.26 -37.18
CA SER A 289 18.82 -2.82 -38.55
C SER A 289 20.16 -3.17 -39.20
N LYS A 290 21.28 -2.60 -38.73
CA LYS A 290 22.64 -2.89 -39.19
C LYS A 290 23.27 -4.09 -38.46
N GLN A 291 22.67 -4.56 -37.35
CA GLN A 291 23.21 -5.68 -36.57
C GLN A 291 23.11 -7.01 -37.32
N TRP A 292 24.20 -7.78 -37.33
CA TRP A 292 24.28 -9.07 -38.03
C TRP A 292 23.28 -10.11 -37.48
N TRP A 293 22.94 -10.02 -36.20
CA TRP A 293 22.02 -10.92 -35.52
C TRP A 293 20.53 -10.56 -35.72
N PHE A 294 20.22 -9.51 -36.49
CA PHE A 294 18.86 -9.06 -36.80
C PHE A 294 18.16 -10.00 -37.80
N ARG A 295 17.85 -11.22 -37.34
CA ARG A 295 17.31 -12.34 -38.14
C ARG A 295 16.01 -11.96 -38.84
N TYR A 296 15.75 -12.59 -39.99
CA TYR A 296 14.59 -12.34 -40.86
C TYR A 296 13.25 -12.23 -40.11
N GLY A 297 12.94 -13.15 -39.18
CA GLY A 297 11.69 -13.11 -38.41
C GLY A 297 11.61 -11.98 -37.38
N THR A 298 12.72 -11.65 -36.70
CA THR A 298 12.80 -10.52 -35.77
C THR A 298 12.67 -9.20 -36.51
N ARG A 299 13.34 -9.08 -37.67
CA ARG A 299 13.25 -7.93 -38.58
C ARG A 299 11.84 -7.70 -39.08
N LEU A 300 11.17 -8.75 -39.60
CA LEU A 300 9.80 -8.64 -40.09
C LEU A 300 8.87 -8.09 -39.00
N LYS A 301 8.94 -8.65 -37.79
CA LYS A 301 8.09 -8.24 -36.67
C LYS A 301 8.35 -6.81 -36.20
N ILE A 302 9.62 -6.37 -36.16
CA ILE A 302 9.95 -4.97 -35.80
C ILE A 302 9.52 -3.99 -36.90
N ASN A 303 9.61 -4.38 -38.18
CA ASN A 303 9.12 -3.56 -39.28
C ASN A 303 7.59 -3.41 -39.23
N GLU A 304 6.84 -4.52 -39.04
CA GLU A 304 5.39 -4.49 -38.86
C GLU A 304 4.97 -3.60 -37.67
N ILE A 305 5.71 -3.66 -36.56
CA ILE A 305 5.48 -2.82 -35.37
C ILE A 305 5.82 -1.36 -35.63
N LYS A 306 6.88 -1.07 -36.40
CA LYS A 306 7.24 0.29 -36.82
C LYS A 306 6.17 0.90 -37.73
N ASP A 307 5.71 0.14 -38.72
CA ASP A 307 4.66 0.56 -39.65
C ASP A 307 3.29 0.68 -38.96
N LEU A 308 3.05 -0.08 -37.88
CA LEU A 308 1.88 0.08 -37.02
C LEU A 308 1.96 1.36 -36.18
N LEU A 309 3.08 1.57 -35.48
CA LEU A 309 3.28 2.75 -34.62
C LEU A 309 3.41 4.06 -35.42
N GLY A 310 3.79 4.00 -36.70
CA GLY A 310 3.85 5.15 -37.60
C GLY A 310 2.50 5.87 -37.75
N ASP A 311 1.42 5.09 -37.89
CA ASP A 311 0.04 5.58 -38.04
C ASP A 311 -0.66 5.94 -36.72
N LEU A 312 -0.03 5.59 -35.58
CA LEU A 312 -0.59 5.78 -34.26
C LEU A 312 -0.03 7.02 -33.56
N PRO A 313 -0.74 7.58 -32.56
CA PRO A 313 -0.22 8.62 -31.69
C PRO A 313 1.13 8.23 -31.05
N ARG A 314 2.04 9.19 -30.85
CA ARG A 314 3.34 8.94 -30.18
C ARG A 314 3.20 8.37 -28.76
N THR A 315 2.03 8.52 -28.12
CA THR A 315 1.69 7.94 -26.81
C THR A 315 1.37 6.44 -26.86
N SER A 316 1.06 5.88 -28.04
CA SER A 316 0.84 4.45 -28.21
C SER A 316 2.15 3.67 -28.16
N SER A 317 2.12 2.49 -27.55
CA SER A 317 3.28 1.58 -27.47
C SER A 317 2.88 0.13 -27.69
N VAL A 318 3.80 -0.65 -28.25
CA VAL A 318 3.67 -2.09 -28.48
C VAL A 318 4.55 -2.83 -27.48
N ALA A 319 4.00 -3.83 -26.78
CA ALA A 319 4.74 -4.67 -25.87
C ALA A 319 4.72 -6.14 -26.31
N ILE A 320 5.87 -6.82 -26.25
CA ILE A 320 6.00 -8.26 -26.48
C ILE A 320 6.38 -8.92 -25.16
N ILE A 321 5.47 -9.68 -24.57
CA ILE A 321 5.56 -10.16 -23.18
C ILE A 321 5.08 -11.61 -23.00
N ALA A 322 5.31 -12.17 -21.81
CA ALA A 322 4.73 -13.44 -21.37
C ALA A 322 3.35 -13.20 -20.74
N THR A 323 2.51 -14.23 -20.70
CA THR A 323 1.14 -14.17 -20.15
C THR A 323 1.11 -13.78 -18.67
N GLU A 324 2.01 -14.36 -17.85
CA GLU A 324 2.13 -14.05 -16.41
C GLU A 324 2.54 -12.59 -16.16
N ASP A 325 3.24 -11.99 -17.13
CA ASP A 325 3.85 -10.68 -17.08
C ASP A 325 2.92 -9.54 -17.58
N LEU A 326 1.70 -9.88 -18.03
CA LEU A 326 0.73 -8.94 -18.61
C LEU A 326 0.38 -7.77 -17.68
N GLN A 327 0.33 -8.03 -16.38
CA GLN A 327 -0.02 -7.01 -15.38
C GLN A 327 1.16 -6.05 -15.16
N ARG A 328 2.39 -6.58 -15.04
CA ARG A 328 3.59 -5.75 -14.87
C ARG A 328 3.77 -4.82 -16.07
N GLU A 329 3.68 -5.32 -17.30
CA GLU A 329 3.86 -4.51 -18.53
C GLU A 329 2.84 -3.38 -18.73
N LEU A 330 1.58 -3.60 -18.31
CA LEU A 330 0.53 -2.61 -18.48
C LEU A 330 0.58 -1.48 -17.44
N PHE A 331 1.31 -1.67 -16.33
CA PHE A 331 1.30 -0.75 -15.19
C PHE A 331 2.68 -0.35 -14.64
N THR A 332 3.79 -0.90 -15.17
CA THR A 332 5.15 -0.52 -14.77
C THR A 332 6.01 0.00 -15.92
N ASP A 333 6.77 1.06 -15.62
CA ASP A 333 7.78 1.65 -16.50
C ASP A 333 9.00 0.74 -16.72
N THR A 334 9.27 -0.14 -15.75
CA THR A 334 10.34 -1.15 -15.83
C THR A 334 10.10 -2.17 -16.93
N GLY A 335 8.84 -2.35 -17.34
CA GLY A 335 8.43 -3.34 -18.33
C GLY A 335 8.60 -4.78 -17.82
N ALA A 336 8.01 -5.70 -18.56
CA ALA A 336 8.07 -7.12 -18.25
C ALA A 336 8.80 -7.90 -19.35
N GLY A 337 8.51 -7.60 -20.61
CA GLY A 337 9.19 -8.17 -21.78
C GLY A 337 9.99 -7.12 -22.54
N THR A 338 9.60 -6.87 -23.79
CA THR A 338 10.17 -5.81 -24.65
C THR A 338 9.12 -4.77 -24.99
N LEU A 339 9.34 -3.53 -24.54
CA LEU A 339 8.50 -2.37 -24.84
C LEU A 339 9.04 -1.61 -26.08
N ILE A 340 8.27 -1.59 -27.16
CA ILE A 340 8.61 -0.92 -28.41
C ILE A 340 7.72 0.32 -28.58
N ARG A 341 8.35 1.45 -28.85
CA ARG A 341 7.68 2.75 -29.03
C ARG A 341 8.41 3.56 -30.09
N ARG A 342 7.76 4.56 -30.66
CA ARG A 342 8.47 5.58 -31.48
C ARG A 342 9.52 6.31 -30.65
N GLY A 343 9.11 6.73 -29.44
CA GLY A 343 9.90 7.64 -28.63
C GLY A 343 9.93 9.03 -29.28
N ASN A 344 10.89 9.83 -28.84
CA ASN A 344 11.24 11.12 -29.44
C ASN A 344 12.74 11.08 -29.76
N LYS A 345 13.14 11.70 -30.88
CA LYS A 345 14.57 11.79 -31.20
C LYS A 345 15.26 12.72 -30.20
N LEU A 346 16.31 12.23 -29.55
CA LEU A 346 17.17 13.06 -28.72
C LEU A 346 18.04 13.97 -29.59
N THR A 347 18.13 15.23 -29.21
CA THR A 347 19.02 16.23 -29.80
C THR A 347 20.04 16.65 -28.76
N ALA A 348 21.31 16.66 -29.15
CA ALA A 348 22.40 17.18 -28.35
C ALA A 348 22.88 18.49 -28.99
N LYS A 349 22.85 19.59 -28.24
CA LYS A 349 23.08 20.96 -28.72
C LYS A 349 24.16 21.65 -27.90
N SER A 350 25.04 22.39 -28.55
CA SER A 350 26.21 23.02 -27.90
C SER A 350 26.09 24.54 -27.78
N SER A 351 25.05 25.14 -28.37
CA SER A 351 24.77 26.57 -28.34
C SER A 351 23.26 26.85 -28.30
N ILE A 352 22.88 28.05 -27.86
CA ILE A 352 21.46 28.43 -27.72
C ILE A 352 20.81 28.64 -29.10
N SER A 353 21.58 29.05 -30.11
CA SER A 353 21.10 29.24 -31.49
C SER A 353 20.74 27.93 -32.21
N GLU A 354 21.16 26.76 -31.71
CA GLU A 354 20.71 25.46 -32.20
C GLU A 354 19.28 25.10 -31.72
N PHE A 355 18.67 25.88 -30.83
CA PHE A 355 17.28 25.70 -30.42
C PHE A 355 16.33 26.44 -31.37
N GLU A 356 15.57 25.67 -32.15
CA GLU A 356 14.54 26.16 -33.09
C GLU A 356 13.50 27.08 -32.44
N ASP A 357 13.25 26.90 -31.13
CA ASP A 357 12.25 27.64 -30.37
C ASP A 357 12.76 27.98 -28.95
N ILE A 358 13.32 29.18 -28.83
CA ILE A 358 13.82 29.73 -27.55
C ILE A 358 12.67 29.97 -26.55
N ALA A 359 11.45 30.20 -27.02
CA ALA A 359 10.29 30.38 -26.14
C ALA A 359 9.88 29.06 -25.48
N LYS A 360 9.90 27.94 -26.20
CA LYS A 360 9.75 26.59 -25.62
C LYS A 360 10.88 26.24 -24.66
N LEU A 361 12.14 26.55 -24.99
CA LEU A 361 13.28 26.34 -24.09
C LEU A 361 13.09 27.12 -22.78
N THR A 362 12.66 28.37 -22.87
CA THR A 362 12.34 29.23 -21.71
C THR A 362 11.20 28.64 -20.88
N ALA A 363 10.11 28.21 -21.52
CA ALA A 363 8.95 27.59 -20.86
C ALA A 363 9.27 26.22 -20.24
N ALA A 364 10.24 25.48 -20.79
CA ALA A 364 10.75 24.25 -20.19
C ALA A 364 11.55 24.55 -18.92
N LEU A 365 12.52 25.48 -18.98
CA LEU A 365 13.34 25.87 -17.83
C LEU A 365 12.51 26.46 -16.68
N GLN A 366 11.45 27.24 -16.97
CA GLN A 366 10.56 27.79 -15.94
C GLN A 366 9.90 26.75 -15.02
N ARG A 367 9.89 25.47 -15.41
CA ARG A 367 9.36 24.35 -14.61
C ARG A 367 10.31 23.91 -13.48
N ASP A 368 11.59 24.28 -13.55
CA ASP A 368 12.58 23.98 -12.51
C ASP A 368 12.26 24.74 -11.20
N LEU A 369 12.32 24.05 -10.07
CA LEU A 369 12.00 24.60 -8.74
C LEU A 369 12.86 25.82 -8.37
N THR A 370 14.09 25.92 -8.89
CA THR A 370 14.98 27.07 -8.67
C THR A 370 14.56 28.34 -9.40
N PHE A 371 13.77 28.23 -10.47
CA PHE A 371 13.21 29.39 -11.19
C PHE A 371 11.75 29.64 -10.81
N ALA A 372 10.95 28.59 -10.59
CA ALA A 372 9.55 28.70 -10.19
C ALA A 372 9.33 29.38 -8.82
N SER A 373 10.35 29.39 -7.96
CA SER A 373 10.35 30.05 -6.64
C SER A 373 10.84 31.51 -6.65
N ALA A 374 11.28 32.05 -7.80
CA ALA A 374 11.71 33.44 -7.92
C ALA A 374 10.52 34.41 -8.07
N GLU A 375 10.68 35.67 -7.63
CA GLU A 375 9.66 36.72 -7.78
C GLU A 375 9.27 37.00 -9.24
N SER A 376 10.18 36.73 -10.19
CA SER A 376 9.92 36.74 -11.64
C SER A 376 10.63 35.56 -12.31
N PRO A 377 9.96 34.40 -12.47
CA PRO A 377 10.56 33.20 -13.06
C PRO A 377 11.09 33.42 -14.48
N LYS A 378 10.42 34.27 -15.27
CA LYS A 378 10.84 34.58 -16.64
C LYS A 378 12.17 35.35 -16.68
N ALA A 379 12.31 36.41 -15.87
CA ALA A 379 13.54 37.19 -15.80
C ALA A 379 14.72 36.36 -15.25
N ALA A 380 14.45 35.46 -14.31
CA ALA A 380 15.48 34.55 -13.77
C ALA A 380 16.01 33.57 -14.85
N VAL A 381 15.12 33.03 -15.69
CA VAL A 381 15.53 32.17 -16.82
C VAL A 381 16.26 32.97 -17.91
N GLU A 382 15.84 34.20 -18.22
CA GLU A 382 16.55 35.07 -19.17
C GLU A 382 17.98 35.38 -18.70
N GLN A 383 18.19 35.68 -17.42
CA GLN A 383 19.53 35.85 -16.84
C GLN A 383 20.35 34.55 -16.83
N PHE A 384 19.72 33.39 -16.67
CA PHE A 384 20.40 32.10 -16.77
C PHE A 384 20.85 31.81 -18.21
N LEU A 385 20.00 32.06 -19.22
CA LEU A 385 20.33 31.89 -20.63
C LEU A 385 21.49 32.81 -21.07
N GLN A 386 21.51 34.07 -20.62
CA GLN A 386 22.63 34.99 -20.88
C GLN A 386 23.96 34.49 -20.28
N LYS A 387 23.93 33.88 -19.09
CA LYS A 387 25.13 33.25 -18.50
C LYS A 387 25.53 32.00 -19.26
N LEU A 388 24.55 31.19 -19.67
CA LEU A 388 24.76 29.96 -20.41
C LEU A 388 25.45 30.22 -21.76
N GLU A 389 25.07 31.29 -22.47
CA GLU A 389 25.71 31.74 -23.71
C GLU A 389 27.20 32.09 -23.54
N SER A 390 27.60 32.57 -22.37
CA SER A 390 28.99 32.91 -22.03
C SER A 390 29.83 31.71 -21.54
N SER A 391 29.27 30.50 -21.48
CA SER A 391 29.91 29.32 -20.89
C SER A 391 29.82 28.11 -21.83
N PRO A 392 30.83 27.22 -21.88
CA PRO A 392 30.67 25.96 -22.59
C PRO A 392 29.62 25.10 -21.89
N PHE A 393 28.70 24.54 -22.67
CA PHE A 393 27.68 23.59 -22.22
C PHE A 393 27.33 22.62 -23.34
N LYS A 394 26.69 21.52 -22.97
CA LYS A 394 26.00 20.62 -23.88
C LYS A 394 24.63 20.30 -23.31
N ALA A 395 23.59 20.61 -24.08
CA ALA A 395 22.21 20.39 -23.69
C ALA A 395 21.65 19.18 -24.44
N TYR A 396 20.99 18.29 -23.70
CA TYR A 396 20.31 17.12 -24.24
C TYR A 396 18.82 17.33 -24.05
N ALA A 397 18.08 17.31 -25.16
CA ALA A 397 16.65 17.56 -25.20
C ALA A 397 15.96 16.62 -26.17
N ASP A 398 14.79 16.13 -25.79
CA ASP A 398 13.88 15.50 -26.75
C ASP A 398 13.07 16.55 -27.53
N GLU A 399 12.58 16.18 -28.72
CA GLU A 399 11.84 17.07 -29.64
C GLU A 399 10.76 17.98 -28.97
N PRO A 400 9.89 17.49 -28.06
CA PRO A 400 8.89 18.34 -27.39
C PRO A 400 9.39 19.09 -26.13
N LEU A 401 10.66 18.90 -25.70
CA LEU A 401 11.17 19.39 -24.40
C LEU A 401 10.34 18.86 -23.21
N ASP A 402 10.06 17.56 -23.22
CA ASP A 402 9.54 16.81 -22.06
C ASP A 402 10.67 16.44 -21.09
N ALA A 403 11.91 16.31 -21.59
CA ALA A 403 13.12 16.22 -20.79
C ALA A 403 14.20 17.15 -21.36
N LEU A 404 14.80 17.98 -20.49
CA LEU A 404 15.89 18.89 -20.80
C LEU A 404 17.00 18.74 -19.76
N ALA A 405 18.18 18.31 -20.19
CA ALA A 405 19.39 18.29 -19.41
C ALA A 405 20.38 19.34 -19.93
N ILE A 406 21.08 20.03 -19.04
CA ILE A 406 22.19 20.94 -19.38
C ILE A 406 23.42 20.51 -18.58
N VAL A 407 24.44 20.05 -19.31
CA VAL A 407 25.71 19.57 -18.74
C VAL A 407 26.82 20.53 -19.11
N HIS A 408 27.60 20.97 -18.13
CA HIS A 408 28.86 21.68 -18.37
C HIS A 408 30.00 20.67 -18.44
N PRO A 409 30.86 20.73 -19.48
CA PRO A 409 32.05 19.88 -19.56
C PRO A 409 33.01 20.16 -18.39
N PRO A 410 33.90 19.22 -18.06
CA PRO A 410 34.80 19.35 -16.91
C PRO A 410 35.78 20.53 -17.12
N ALA A 411 35.99 21.32 -16.07
CA ALA A 411 36.86 22.50 -16.13
C ALA A 411 38.37 22.15 -16.18
N GLN A 412 38.74 20.94 -15.75
CA GLN A 412 40.10 20.40 -15.77
C GLN A 412 40.05 18.89 -16.02
N GLU A 413 41.10 18.35 -16.64
CA GLU A 413 41.24 16.92 -16.91
C GLU A 413 41.20 16.11 -15.59
N GLY A 414 40.38 15.05 -15.56
CA GLY A 414 40.13 14.22 -14.38
C GLY A 414 38.96 14.67 -13.48
N GLN A 415 38.45 15.91 -13.59
CA GLN A 415 37.25 16.35 -12.87
C GLN A 415 35.96 15.79 -13.52
N PRO A 416 34.85 15.64 -12.77
CA PRO A 416 33.56 15.29 -13.35
C PRO A 416 32.97 16.45 -14.17
N ALA A 417 32.20 16.12 -15.20
CA ALA A 417 31.26 17.07 -15.81
C ALA A 417 30.12 17.42 -14.82
N PHE A 418 29.47 18.56 -14.98
CA PHE A 418 28.44 19.03 -14.04
C PHE A 418 27.07 19.24 -14.70
N LEU A 419 26.07 18.47 -14.29
CA LEU A 419 24.67 18.61 -14.72
C LEU A 419 24.01 19.74 -13.90
N SER A 420 23.88 20.92 -14.50
CA SER A 420 23.38 22.14 -13.82
C SER A 420 21.86 22.27 -13.81
N LYS A 421 21.19 21.66 -14.79
CA LYS A 421 19.73 21.60 -14.93
C LYS A 421 19.33 20.21 -15.45
N PHE A 422 18.36 19.60 -14.80
CA PHE A 422 17.68 18.39 -15.28
C PHE A 422 16.18 18.56 -15.06
N VAL A 423 15.50 19.08 -16.08
CA VAL A 423 14.11 19.48 -16.00
C VAL A 423 13.28 18.51 -16.83
N VAL A 424 12.42 17.75 -16.16
CA VAL A 424 11.62 16.70 -16.80
C VAL A 424 10.16 16.90 -16.40
N THR A 425 9.26 16.85 -17.38
CA THR A 425 7.81 16.94 -17.15
C THR A 425 7.28 15.67 -16.49
N LYS A 426 6.09 15.72 -15.89
CA LYS A 426 5.45 14.51 -15.37
C LYS A 426 5.27 13.44 -16.47
N HIS A 427 5.03 13.86 -17.72
CA HIS A 427 5.00 12.95 -18.86
C HIS A 427 6.39 12.37 -19.16
N GLY A 428 7.45 13.19 -19.22
CA GLY A 428 8.82 12.73 -19.46
C GLY A 428 9.35 11.74 -18.42
N TRP A 429 8.91 11.87 -17.16
CA TRP A 429 9.12 10.85 -16.12
C TRP A 429 8.33 9.57 -16.41
N LEU A 430 6.99 9.65 -16.50
CA LEU A 430 6.09 8.49 -16.72
C LEU A 430 6.21 7.82 -18.10
N SER A 431 7.02 8.38 -19.00
CA SER A 431 7.35 7.82 -20.31
C SER A 431 8.84 7.50 -20.45
N ASN A 432 9.58 7.41 -19.34
CA ASN A 432 10.98 6.95 -19.33
C ASN A 432 11.91 7.76 -20.26
N VAL A 433 11.61 9.03 -20.52
CA VAL A 433 12.45 9.94 -21.34
C VAL A 433 13.63 10.44 -20.51
N ALA A 434 13.43 10.65 -19.20
CA ALA A 434 14.51 10.95 -18.25
C ALA A 434 15.66 9.92 -18.34
N ASP A 435 15.32 8.64 -18.31
CA ASP A 435 16.26 7.53 -18.42
C ASP A 435 16.98 7.49 -19.78
N ASN A 436 16.28 7.75 -20.89
CA ASN A 436 16.91 7.88 -22.21
C ASN A 436 17.93 9.03 -22.25
N VAL A 437 17.53 10.23 -21.81
CA VAL A 437 18.42 11.41 -21.76
C VAL A 437 19.66 11.13 -20.88
N PHE A 438 19.45 10.56 -19.70
CA PHE A 438 20.55 10.26 -18.77
C PHE A 438 21.50 9.17 -19.29
N ASN A 439 20.98 8.16 -19.99
CA ASN A 439 21.82 7.15 -20.66
C ASN A 439 22.66 7.77 -21.79
N ASN A 440 22.11 8.72 -22.54
CA ASN A 440 22.84 9.43 -23.60
C ASN A 440 23.96 10.31 -22.98
N ILE A 441 23.67 11.04 -21.89
CA ILE A 441 24.68 11.74 -21.08
C ILE A 441 25.76 10.79 -20.57
N LYS A 442 25.40 9.62 -20.05
CA LYS A 442 26.37 8.64 -19.50
C LYS A 442 27.28 8.01 -20.55
N ARG A 443 26.85 7.93 -21.81
CA ARG A 443 27.70 7.50 -22.94
C ARG A 443 28.80 8.51 -23.27
N GLU A 444 28.51 9.81 -23.14
CA GLU A 444 29.45 10.88 -23.50
C GLU A 444 30.27 11.39 -22.30
N PHE A 445 29.67 11.45 -21.11
CA PHE A 445 30.28 11.90 -19.87
C PHE A 445 30.38 10.72 -18.87
N PRO A 446 31.49 9.95 -18.88
CA PRO A 446 31.68 8.81 -17.98
C PRO A 446 31.94 9.24 -16.51
N LYS A 447 32.36 10.48 -16.26
CA LYS A 447 32.38 11.12 -14.93
C LYS A 447 31.40 12.29 -14.89
N LEU A 448 30.40 12.23 -14.00
CA LEU A 448 29.37 13.28 -13.85
C LEU A 448 29.06 13.52 -12.38
N ALA A 449 28.81 14.78 -12.02
CA ALA A 449 28.25 15.19 -10.73
C ALA A 449 27.03 16.10 -10.91
N TRP A 450 26.09 16.07 -9.96
CA TRP A 450 24.88 16.88 -9.98
C TRP A 450 24.35 17.16 -8.57
N VAL A 451 23.37 18.05 -8.47
CA VAL A 451 22.75 18.43 -7.20
C VAL A 451 21.23 18.38 -7.34
N ALA A 452 20.57 17.62 -6.46
CA ALA A 452 19.11 17.60 -6.34
C ALA A 452 18.68 18.12 -4.96
N ASN A 453 17.44 18.57 -4.83
CA ASN A 453 16.93 19.01 -3.53
C ASN A 453 16.39 17.83 -2.71
N THR A 454 16.53 17.88 -1.38
CA THR A 454 16.00 16.87 -0.46
C THR A 454 14.47 16.75 -0.47
N SER A 455 13.74 17.73 -1.01
CA SER A 455 12.29 17.68 -1.23
C SER A 455 11.88 17.25 -2.65
N ASP A 456 12.82 16.87 -3.53
CA ASP A 456 12.50 16.40 -4.88
C ASP A 456 11.71 15.07 -4.82
N GLU A 457 10.58 15.02 -5.52
CA GLU A 457 9.71 13.84 -5.54
C GLU A 457 10.35 12.61 -6.20
N ASN A 458 11.40 12.80 -7.00
CA ASN A 458 12.11 11.76 -7.75
C ASN A 458 13.48 11.43 -7.14
N LEU A 459 13.75 11.83 -5.89
CA LEU A 459 15.07 11.68 -5.27
C LEU A 459 15.61 10.23 -5.29
N THR A 460 14.74 9.22 -5.16
CA THR A 460 15.09 7.79 -5.28
C THR A 460 15.72 7.45 -6.64
N TRP A 461 15.23 8.03 -7.74
CA TRP A 461 15.80 7.79 -9.07
C TRP A 461 17.23 8.33 -9.15
N PHE A 462 17.53 9.49 -8.53
CA PHE A 462 18.90 10.00 -8.49
C PHE A 462 19.83 9.11 -7.65
N PHE A 463 19.34 8.47 -6.58
CA PHE A 463 20.11 7.43 -5.87
C PHE A 463 20.40 6.22 -6.75
N ASP A 464 19.43 5.73 -7.52
CA ASP A 464 19.59 4.56 -8.41
C ASP A 464 20.56 4.80 -9.58
N LYS A 465 20.83 6.07 -9.94
CA LYS A 465 21.76 6.45 -11.02
C LYS A 465 23.16 6.84 -10.56
N ALA A 466 23.40 6.96 -9.26
CA ALA A 466 24.66 7.45 -8.68
C ALA A 466 25.51 6.33 -8.07
N ASP A 467 26.83 6.45 -8.18
CA ASP A 467 27.77 5.58 -7.46
C ASP A 467 27.96 6.06 -6.00
N GLY A 468 27.64 7.33 -5.72
CA GLY A 468 27.71 7.91 -4.37
C GLY A 468 26.96 9.22 -4.23
N SER A 469 26.72 9.62 -2.98
CA SER A 469 26.04 10.87 -2.64
C SER A 469 26.52 11.47 -1.31
N VAL A 470 26.33 12.79 -1.13
CA VAL A 470 26.51 13.48 0.15
C VAL A 470 25.42 14.54 0.35
N THR A 471 24.85 14.61 1.55
CA THR A 471 23.81 15.60 1.89
C THR A 471 24.45 16.87 2.45
N ALA A 472 24.14 18.01 1.83
CA ALA A 472 24.62 19.33 2.21
C ALA A 472 23.41 20.28 2.42
N GLY A 473 22.95 20.38 3.66
CA GLY A 473 21.78 21.21 4.01
C GLY A 473 20.49 20.67 3.41
N GLN A 474 19.82 21.46 2.57
CA GLN A 474 18.60 21.07 1.85
C GLN A 474 18.87 20.38 0.51
N ASN A 475 20.13 20.19 0.12
CA ASN A 475 20.51 19.58 -1.16
C ASN A 475 21.29 18.28 -0.95
N VAL A 476 21.20 17.38 -1.93
CA VAL A 476 22.04 16.17 -2.03
C VAL A 476 22.89 16.30 -3.28
N VAL A 477 24.20 16.20 -3.11
CA VAL A 477 25.17 16.13 -4.22
C VAL A 477 25.35 14.65 -4.58
N PHE A 478 25.26 14.33 -5.86
CA PHE A 478 25.37 12.98 -6.41
C PHE A 478 26.50 12.92 -7.44
N TRP A 479 27.07 11.74 -7.66
CA TRP A 479 28.08 11.52 -8.68
C TRP A 479 28.13 10.08 -9.20
N TYR A 480 28.75 9.88 -10.37
CA TYR A 480 29.24 8.58 -10.84
C TYR A 480 30.60 8.71 -11.54
N GLY A 481 31.35 7.61 -11.63
CA GLY A 481 32.55 7.46 -12.47
C GLY A 481 33.91 7.71 -11.81
N PHE A 482 33.99 7.94 -10.50
CA PHE A 482 35.29 8.10 -9.81
C PHE A 482 36.00 6.73 -9.63
N GLU A 483 37.04 6.48 -10.42
CA GLU A 483 37.81 5.22 -10.41
C GLU A 483 38.63 5.04 -9.11
N GLY A 484 39.09 6.13 -8.49
CA GLY A 484 39.73 6.13 -7.18
C GLY A 484 38.76 5.98 -5.99
N GLY A 485 37.49 5.71 -6.26
CA GLY A 485 36.46 5.48 -5.25
C GLY A 485 36.20 6.70 -4.35
N LEU A 486 35.93 6.43 -3.07
CA LEU A 486 35.53 7.46 -2.10
C LEU A 486 36.61 8.52 -1.82
N GLU A 487 37.89 8.24 -2.02
CA GLU A 487 38.98 9.19 -1.74
C GLU A 487 39.08 10.29 -2.81
N GLU A 488 38.98 9.91 -4.10
CA GLU A 488 38.93 10.85 -5.23
C GLU A 488 37.69 11.75 -5.13
N ALA A 489 36.52 11.16 -4.86
CA ALA A 489 35.27 11.87 -4.65
C ALA A 489 35.34 12.83 -3.44
N ALA A 490 35.92 12.41 -2.31
CA ALA A 490 36.06 13.26 -1.12
C ALA A 490 37.04 14.42 -1.33
N ALA A 491 38.13 14.21 -2.09
CA ALA A 491 39.05 15.27 -2.47
C ALA A 491 38.38 16.32 -3.37
N TRP A 492 37.59 15.88 -4.35
CA TRP A 492 36.79 16.76 -5.22
C TRP A 492 35.72 17.51 -4.43
N LEU A 493 34.92 16.84 -3.59
CA LEU A 493 33.90 17.49 -2.75
C LEU A 493 34.51 18.59 -1.87
N LYS A 494 35.68 18.33 -1.27
CA LYS A 494 36.42 19.31 -0.47
C LYS A 494 36.91 20.50 -1.29
N SER A 495 37.31 20.31 -2.55
CA SER A 495 37.70 21.41 -3.45
C SER A 495 36.52 22.31 -3.82
N GLN A 496 35.31 21.74 -3.90
CA GLN A 496 34.05 22.46 -4.12
C GLN A 496 33.47 23.11 -2.85
N GLY A 497 34.18 23.06 -1.72
CA GLY A 497 33.75 23.67 -0.45
C GLY A 497 32.79 22.81 0.40
N TYR A 498 32.49 21.57 -0.02
CA TYR A 498 31.72 20.63 0.79
C TYR A 498 32.65 20.00 1.84
N ASN A 499 32.56 20.49 3.09
CA ASN A 499 33.38 19.99 4.20
C ASN A 499 32.95 18.58 4.63
N THR A 500 33.78 17.58 4.31
CA THR A 500 33.58 16.15 4.63
C THR A 500 33.93 15.77 6.08
N ALA A 501 34.06 16.75 6.98
CA ALA A 501 34.39 16.51 8.38
C ALA A 501 33.19 15.91 9.13
N ALA A 502 33.32 14.64 9.52
CA ALA A 502 32.36 13.81 10.28
C ALA A 502 31.22 13.14 9.49
N GLN A 503 31.58 12.26 8.54
CA GLN A 503 30.84 11.03 8.27
C GLN A 503 31.81 9.92 7.81
N SER A 504 31.69 8.72 8.36
CA SER A 504 32.49 7.54 7.98
C SER A 504 32.10 7.06 6.57
N PRO A 505 33.02 6.42 5.82
CA PRO A 505 32.69 5.88 4.50
C PRO A 505 31.62 4.79 4.64
N VAL A 506 30.47 5.00 3.98
CA VAL A 506 29.47 3.95 3.79
C VAL A 506 29.95 3.09 2.63
N SER A 507 30.66 2.00 2.94
CA SER A 507 30.77 0.89 2.01
C SER A 507 29.42 0.19 1.93
N SER A 508 28.93 -0.04 0.71
CA SER A 508 27.85 -0.99 0.49
C SER A 508 28.32 -2.39 0.89
N PRO A 509 27.58 -3.05 1.78
CA PRO A 509 27.11 -4.37 1.39
C PRO A 509 25.59 -4.47 1.45
N VAL A 510 25.06 -5.31 0.57
CA VAL A 510 23.68 -5.78 0.61
C VAL A 510 23.44 -6.48 1.96
N THR A 511 22.30 -6.20 2.61
CA THR A 511 21.81 -6.69 3.92
C THR A 511 22.39 -6.06 5.20
N GLY A 512 21.49 -5.73 6.16
CA GLY A 512 21.82 -5.51 7.58
C GLY A 512 21.52 -4.10 8.13
N VAL A 513 20.36 -3.90 8.75
CA VAL A 513 19.99 -2.64 9.42
C VAL A 513 20.54 -2.58 10.84
N LYS A 514 21.30 -1.52 11.19
CA LYS A 514 21.54 -1.09 12.59
C LYS A 514 21.49 0.44 12.72
N GLN A 515 20.83 0.92 13.77
CA GLN A 515 20.72 2.34 14.12
C GLN A 515 21.90 2.79 14.99
N GLN A 516 22.30 4.07 14.88
CA GLN A 516 22.98 4.80 15.95
C GLN A 516 22.39 6.21 16.12
N VAL A 517 22.27 6.63 17.37
CA VAL A 517 21.68 7.89 17.82
C VAL A 517 22.78 8.78 18.40
N ARG A 518 22.73 10.09 18.18
CA ARG A 518 23.46 11.08 19.00
C ARG A 518 22.62 12.31 19.33
N ALA A 519 22.88 12.84 20.51
CA ALA A 519 22.13 13.91 21.16
C ALA A 519 22.72 15.30 20.91
N PHE A 520 21.89 16.33 21.05
CA PHE A 520 22.33 17.73 21.12
C PHE A 520 22.34 18.22 22.56
N SER A 521 23.47 18.84 22.94
CA SER A 521 23.63 19.63 24.15
C SER A 521 23.61 21.12 23.80
N THR A 522 22.93 21.93 24.60
CA THR A 522 22.97 23.40 24.49
C THR A 522 23.33 24.01 25.83
N MET A 523 24.39 24.81 25.86
CA MET A 523 24.76 25.64 26.99
C MET A 523 24.17 27.04 26.82
N THR A 524 23.57 27.60 27.87
CA THR A 524 23.21 29.02 27.97
C THR A 524 23.68 29.60 29.29
N ARG A 525 24.33 30.77 29.21
CA ARG A 525 24.82 31.53 30.38
C ARG A 525 23.68 32.34 31.03
N PRO A 526 23.65 32.49 32.36
CA PRO A 526 22.60 33.24 33.05
C PRO A 526 22.86 34.76 33.08
N ARG A 527 21.79 35.56 33.07
CA ARG A 527 21.78 36.94 33.60
C ARG A 527 21.18 36.92 35.01
N ALA A 528 21.70 37.76 35.89
CA ALA A 528 21.25 37.89 37.29
C ALA A 528 20.37 39.12 37.50
N PHE A 529 19.37 39.01 38.39
CA PHE A 529 18.64 40.01 39.20
C PHE A 529 17.39 39.28 39.76
N GLY A 530 16.91 39.43 41.00
CA GLY A 530 17.39 40.14 42.20
C GLY A 530 16.76 39.48 43.45
N ARG A 531 17.16 39.89 44.66
CA ARG A 531 16.88 39.17 45.92
C ARG A 531 15.70 39.77 46.70
N GLY A 532 14.79 38.94 47.21
CA GLY A 532 13.73 39.29 48.17
C GLY A 532 13.57 38.19 49.22
N TYR A 533 13.17 38.52 50.46
CA TYR A 533 13.34 37.64 51.63
C TYR A 533 12.04 37.48 52.46
N LEU A 534 11.76 36.24 52.89
CA LEU A 534 10.90 35.81 54.03
C LEU A 534 9.36 35.89 53.91
N PRO A 535 8.59 35.13 54.75
CA PRO A 535 8.96 34.02 55.66
C PRO A 535 8.21 32.69 55.37
N ARG A 536 8.46 31.71 56.24
CA ARG A 536 8.16 30.27 56.12
C ARG A 536 6.88 29.87 56.87
N HIS A 537 6.00 29.05 56.27
CA HIS A 537 5.02 28.24 57.00
C HIS A 537 4.96 26.81 56.41
N GLN A 538 4.79 25.81 57.27
CA GLN A 538 4.80 24.40 56.88
C GLN A 538 3.40 23.89 56.49
N GLY A 539 3.31 23.33 55.29
CA GLY A 539 2.22 22.48 54.83
C GLY A 539 2.71 21.68 53.62
N ARG A 540 2.41 20.37 53.56
CA ARG A 540 2.71 19.56 52.37
C ARG A 540 1.69 19.92 51.28
N ALA A 541 2.01 20.94 50.49
CA ALA A 541 1.30 21.26 49.26
C ALA A 541 2.09 20.68 48.07
N TYR A 542 1.43 19.86 47.25
CA TYR A 542 1.91 19.58 45.90
C TYR A 542 1.88 20.90 45.12
N SER A 543 2.99 21.30 44.51
CA SER A 543 3.11 22.59 43.83
C SER A 543 2.21 22.66 42.59
N THR A 544 1.04 23.28 42.75
CA THR A 544 0.08 23.55 41.68
C THR A 544 0.54 24.70 40.79
N ASP A 545 1.62 24.50 40.04
CA ASP A 545 1.79 25.15 38.73
C ASP A 545 2.89 24.46 37.92
N ALA A 546 2.51 23.52 37.06
CA ALA A 546 3.31 23.18 35.90
C ALA A 546 3.09 24.30 34.85
N GLY A 547 3.68 25.46 35.10
CA GLY A 547 3.45 26.66 34.30
C GLY A 547 3.67 26.37 32.82
N VAL A 548 2.57 26.44 32.05
CA VAL A 548 2.55 26.27 30.60
C VAL A 548 3.52 27.29 30.01
N LEU A 549 4.61 26.80 29.42
CA LEU A 549 5.51 27.68 28.68
C LEU A 549 4.73 28.26 27.48
N PRO A 550 4.94 29.53 27.11
CA PRO A 550 4.44 30.05 25.84
C PRO A 550 4.98 29.18 24.69
N GLY A 551 4.15 28.29 24.15
CA GLY A 551 4.51 27.33 23.11
C GLY A 551 4.33 25.84 23.43
N ASP A 552 3.86 25.44 24.63
CA ASP A 552 3.46 24.04 24.86
C ASP A 552 2.04 23.79 24.35
N THR A 553 1.91 23.00 23.28
CA THR A 553 0.65 22.71 22.58
C THR A 553 -0.05 21.44 23.07
N ASN A 554 0.62 20.62 23.89
CA ASN A 554 0.03 19.41 24.44
C ASN A 554 -0.89 19.79 25.64
N PRO A 555 -2.19 19.42 25.63
CA PRO A 555 -3.12 19.74 26.72
C PRO A 555 -2.88 18.93 28.02
N ASN A 556 -1.97 17.96 27.99
CA ASN A 556 -1.60 17.10 29.11
C ASN A 556 -0.14 16.66 28.94
N PRO A 557 0.85 17.57 29.05
CA PRO A 557 2.26 17.25 28.78
C PRO A 557 2.84 16.29 29.84
N PRO A 558 3.90 15.52 29.52
CA PRO A 558 4.56 14.67 30.50
C PRO A 558 5.07 15.45 31.71
N LEU A 559 4.96 14.86 32.90
CA LEU A 559 5.48 15.48 34.12
C LEU A 559 7.00 15.66 33.98
N ARG A 560 7.49 16.88 34.22
CA ARG A 560 8.93 17.14 34.27
C ARG A 560 9.54 16.32 35.40
N ARG A 561 10.72 15.74 35.15
CA ARG A 561 11.47 14.91 36.12
C ARG A 561 11.49 15.59 37.47
N ASN A 562 10.72 15.02 38.41
CA ASN A 562 10.44 15.67 39.67
C ASN A 562 11.73 15.76 40.51
N LYS A 563 12.01 16.92 41.10
CA LYS A 563 13.09 17.05 42.08
C LYS A 563 12.79 16.26 43.36
N ASP A 564 11.51 16.08 43.64
CA ASP A 564 10.97 15.27 44.73
C ASP A 564 10.49 13.88 44.24
N ALA A 565 11.08 13.37 43.14
CA ALA A 565 10.80 12.01 42.69
C ALA A 565 11.12 10.99 43.80
N ASN A 566 10.29 9.96 43.91
CA ASN A 566 10.54 8.88 44.84
C ASN A 566 11.75 8.07 44.38
N PHE A 567 12.69 7.80 45.29
CA PHE A 567 13.86 6.96 45.03
C PHE A 567 13.93 5.75 45.98
N GLN A 568 12.89 5.55 46.79
CA GLN A 568 12.81 4.39 47.68
C GLN A 568 12.45 3.13 46.88
N PRO A 569 13.13 2.00 47.11
CA PRO A 569 12.72 0.71 46.54
C PRO A 569 11.31 0.31 46.98
N LYS A 570 10.49 -0.17 46.04
CA LYS A 570 9.11 -0.62 46.28
C LYS A 570 8.91 -2.06 45.81
N LYS A 571 8.18 -2.83 46.63
CA LYS A 571 7.93 -4.27 46.43
C LYS A 571 6.67 -4.48 45.60
N VAL A 572 6.81 -5.22 44.51
CA VAL A 572 5.72 -5.55 43.58
C VAL A 572 5.32 -7.01 43.73
N ALA A 573 4.02 -7.30 43.68
CA ALA A 573 3.50 -8.65 43.52
C ALA A 573 2.78 -8.78 42.18
N LEU A 574 3.12 -9.81 41.41
CA LEU A 574 2.52 -10.10 40.10
C LEU A 574 1.63 -11.34 40.19
N VAL A 575 0.32 -11.14 40.12
CA VAL A 575 -0.68 -12.21 40.19
C VAL A 575 -1.10 -12.60 38.77
N GLY A 576 -0.78 -13.83 38.32
CA GLY A 576 -1.09 -14.28 36.94
C GLY A 576 0.11 -14.25 35.97
N ALA A 577 1.33 -14.42 36.48
CA ALA A 577 2.57 -14.16 35.75
C ALA A 577 2.89 -15.07 34.54
N ARG A 578 2.12 -16.15 34.32
CA ARG A 578 2.36 -17.14 33.24
C ARG A 578 2.11 -16.57 31.83
N GLY A 579 1.25 -15.57 31.68
CA GLY A 579 0.91 -15.00 30.36
C GLY A 579 2.07 -14.20 29.74
N TYR A 580 2.05 -14.03 28.42
CA TYR A 580 3.09 -13.26 27.70
C TYR A 580 3.29 -11.84 28.26
N THR A 581 2.20 -11.15 28.63
CA THR A 581 2.24 -9.86 29.33
C THR A 581 2.94 -9.92 30.70
N GLY A 582 2.75 -11.01 31.44
CA GLY A 582 3.41 -11.23 32.72
C GLY A 582 4.93 -11.36 32.56
N GLN A 583 5.37 -12.10 31.54
CA GLN A 583 6.80 -12.23 31.20
C GLN A 583 7.41 -10.89 30.75
N ALA A 584 6.68 -10.10 29.95
CA ALA A 584 7.09 -8.74 29.58
C ALA A 584 7.23 -7.81 30.79
N LEU A 585 6.30 -7.90 31.75
CA LEU A 585 6.38 -7.16 33.02
C LEU A 585 7.55 -7.60 33.89
N ILE A 586 7.83 -8.90 33.99
CA ILE A 586 9.01 -9.42 34.72
C ILE A 586 10.29 -8.80 34.14
N SER A 587 10.44 -8.79 32.81
CA SER A 587 11.61 -8.20 32.14
C SER A 587 11.75 -6.69 32.39
N LEU A 588 10.64 -5.94 32.36
CA LEU A 588 10.62 -4.50 32.66
C LEU A 588 10.95 -4.20 34.12
N ILE A 589 10.30 -4.88 35.06
CA ILE A 589 10.56 -4.71 36.50
C ILE A 589 11.99 -5.14 36.86
N ASN A 590 12.55 -6.15 36.18
CA ASN A 590 13.96 -6.52 36.36
C ASN A 590 14.91 -5.36 36.01
N LYS A 591 14.58 -4.54 35.00
CA LYS A 591 15.39 -3.38 34.59
C LYS A 591 15.12 -2.10 35.41
N HIS A 592 13.97 -1.98 36.04
CA HIS A 592 13.57 -0.75 36.74
C HIS A 592 14.39 -0.51 38.04
N PRO A 593 15.10 0.63 38.21
CA PRO A 593 16.03 0.81 39.34
C PRO A 593 15.40 0.71 40.73
N TYR A 594 14.15 1.13 40.90
CA TYR A 594 13.48 1.22 42.22
C TYR A 594 12.34 0.22 42.44
N LEU A 595 12.12 -0.75 41.53
CA LEU A 595 11.08 -1.76 41.69
C LEU A 595 11.70 -3.15 41.77
N SER A 596 11.18 -3.99 42.66
CA SER A 596 11.55 -5.40 42.76
C SER A 596 10.30 -6.28 42.89
N LEU A 597 10.28 -7.41 42.19
CA LEU A 597 9.33 -8.46 42.43
C LEU A 597 9.62 -9.08 43.80
N SER A 598 8.63 -9.02 44.69
CA SER A 598 8.64 -9.75 45.96
C SER A 598 7.95 -11.11 45.81
N HIS A 599 6.87 -11.16 45.03
CA HIS A 599 6.01 -12.34 44.89
C HIS A 599 5.47 -12.45 43.47
N VAL A 600 5.41 -13.69 42.95
CA VAL A 600 4.96 -13.97 41.59
C VAL A 600 4.07 -15.20 41.61
N SER A 601 2.78 -15.03 41.29
CA SER A 601 1.78 -16.10 41.45
C SER A 601 1.45 -16.80 40.13
N SER A 602 1.50 -18.14 40.14
CA SER A 602 1.09 -19.04 39.08
C SER A 602 0.69 -20.40 39.66
N ARG A 603 -0.55 -20.85 39.38
CA ARG A 603 -1.05 -22.18 39.80
C ARG A 603 -0.26 -23.34 39.21
N GLU A 604 0.15 -23.22 37.95
CA GLU A 604 0.79 -24.30 37.19
C GLU A 604 2.30 -24.39 37.43
N LEU A 605 2.94 -23.28 37.77
CA LEU A 605 4.40 -23.19 37.94
C LEU A 605 4.82 -23.16 39.41
N ALA A 606 3.88 -23.30 40.35
CA ALA A 606 4.15 -23.21 41.79
C ALA A 606 5.33 -24.10 42.22
N GLY A 607 6.28 -23.51 42.96
CA GLY A 607 7.53 -24.15 43.38
C GLY A 607 8.68 -24.09 42.37
N GLN A 608 8.45 -23.65 41.13
CA GLN A 608 9.52 -23.45 40.15
C GLN A 608 10.19 -22.08 40.31
N ARG A 609 11.50 -22.01 40.04
CA ARG A 609 12.25 -20.75 40.03
C ARG A 609 11.83 -19.84 38.88
N LEU A 610 11.72 -18.55 39.15
CA LEU A 610 11.43 -17.51 38.16
C LEU A 610 12.64 -17.32 37.24
N GLN A 611 12.47 -17.64 35.96
CA GLN A 611 13.48 -17.36 34.93
C GLN A 611 13.37 -15.91 34.43
N GLY A 612 14.48 -15.32 33.99
CA GLY A 612 14.50 -13.96 33.43
C GLY A 612 14.45 -12.82 34.46
N TYR A 613 14.59 -13.13 35.76
CA TYR A 613 14.68 -12.17 36.85
C TYR A 613 15.96 -12.46 37.66
N ASP A 614 16.83 -11.47 37.84
CA ASP A 614 18.17 -11.64 38.42
C ASP A 614 18.38 -10.89 39.75
N LYS A 615 17.51 -9.93 40.09
CA LYS A 615 17.59 -9.14 41.33
C LYS A 615 17.39 -9.95 42.62
N ALA A 616 16.68 -11.07 42.58
CA ALA A 616 16.45 -11.95 43.72
C ALA A 616 16.06 -13.36 43.27
N ASP A 617 16.28 -14.37 44.13
CA ASP A 617 15.86 -15.75 43.88
C ASP A 617 14.37 -15.95 44.20
N ILE A 618 13.51 -15.58 43.23
CA ILE A 618 12.06 -15.68 43.36
C ILE A 618 11.58 -17.03 42.82
N HIS A 619 10.65 -17.67 43.54
CA HIS A 619 9.94 -18.85 43.08
C HIS A 619 8.45 -18.52 42.87
N TYR A 620 7.82 -19.17 41.90
CA TYR A 620 6.39 -19.03 41.69
C TYR A 620 5.61 -19.61 42.88
N SER A 621 4.60 -18.91 43.36
CA SER A 621 3.69 -19.38 44.41
C SER A 621 2.26 -19.52 43.91
N ASN A 622 1.42 -20.26 44.64
CA ASN A 622 -0.03 -20.33 44.38
C ASN A 622 -0.77 -19.48 45.42
N LEU A 623 -0.67 -18.16 45.30
CA LEU A 623 -1.32 -17.23 46.24
C LEU A 623 -2.85 -17.36 46.15
N ASN A 624 -3.49 -17.69 47.27
CA ASN A 624 -4.94 -17.63 47.43
C ASN A 624 -5.39 -16.24 47.95
N VAL A 625 -6.69 -16.08 48.19
CA VAL A 625 -7.31 -14.82 48.63
C VAL A 625 -6.85 -14.47 50.05
N GLU A 626 -6.73 -15.47 50.92
CA GLU A 626 -6.29 -15.36 52.30
C GLU A 626 -4.81 -15.00 52.42
N ASP A 627 -3.95 -15.53 51.53
CA ASP A 627 -2.52 -15.21 51.46
C ASP A 627 -2.33 -13.75 51.07
N ILE A 628 -2.99 -13.29 49.99
CA ILE A 628 -2.92 -11.89 49.54
C ILE A 628 -3.38 -10.94 50.64
N LYS A 629 -4.47 -11.27 51.35
CA LYS A 629 -4.96 -10.47 52.47
C LYS A 629 -3.89 -10.36 53.57
N LYS A 630 -3.31 -11.48 54.02
CA LYS A 630 -2.27 -11.48 55.08
C LYS A 630 -1.02 -10.71 54.66
N MET A 631 -0.53 -10.93 53.43
CA MET A 631 0.64 -10.21 52.90
C MET A 631 0.41 -8.70 52.84
N GLN A 632 -0.82 -8.28 52.55
CA GLN A 632 -1.21 -6.87 52.58
C GLN A 632 -1.31 -6.32 54.01
N GLU A 633 -1.89 -7.07 54.95
CA GLU A 633 -1.94 -6.72 56.38
C GLU A 633 -0.52 -6.59 56.98
N ASN A 634 0.41 -7.44 56.55
CA ASN A 634 1.83 -7.42 56.93
C ASN A 634 2.66 -6.31 56.24
N GLY A 635 2.11 -5.59 55.26
CA GLY A 635 2.84 -4.57 54.50
C GLY A 635 3.96 -5.13 53.60
N GLU A 636 3.83 -6.36 53.13
CA GLU A 636 4.86 -7.04 52.33
C GLU A 636 4.93 -6.56 50.88
N VAL A 637 3.88 -5.88 50.39
CA VAL A 637 3.70 -5.48 48.99
C VAL A 637 3.21 -4.04 48.91
N ASP A 638 3.90 -3.24 48.10
CA ASP A 638 3.53 -1.85 47.81
C ASP A 638 2.67 -1.71 46.54
N ALA A 639 2.80 -2.63 45.58
CA ALA A 639 2.03 -2.60 44.34
C ALA A 639 1.62 -4.01 43.89
N TRP A 640 0.33 -4.17 43.62
CA TRP A 640 -0.26 -5.41 43.13
C TRP A 640 -0.62 -5.29 41.65
N ILE A 641 -0.06 -6.16 40.81
CA ILE A 641 -0.43 -6.26 39.40
C ILE A 641 -1.33 -7.49 39.22
N MET A 642 -2.58 -7.26 38.80
CA MET A 642 -3.53 -8.31 38.48
C MET A 642 -3.46 -8.62 36.98
N ALA A 643 -2.61 -9.58 36.62
CA ALA A 643 -2.44 -10.10 35.26
C ALA A 643 -3.33 -11.35 35.03
N LEU A 644 -4.59 -11.27 35.46
CA LEU A 644 -5.55 -12.38 35.45
C LEU A 644 -6.52 -12.29 34.25
N PRO A 645 -7.20 -13.40 33.89
CA PRO A 645 -8.29 -13.36 32.91
C PRO A 645 -9.47 -12.50 33.39
N ASN A 646 -10.24 -11.96 32.43
CA ASN A 646 -11.49 -11.23 32.72
C ASN A 646 -12.46 -12.10 33.56
N GLY A 647 -13.13 -11.47 34.52
CA GLY A 647 -14.07 -12.07 35.47
C GLY A 647 -13.40 -12.70 36.70
N VAL A 648 -12.07 -12.61 36.83
CA VAL A 648 -11.29 -13.32 37.86
C VAL A 648 -10.63 -12.37 38.86
N CYS A 649 -10.49 -11.06 38.56
CA CYS A 649 -9.74 -10.14 39.43
C CYS A 649 -10.43 -9.86 40.76
N LYS A 650 -11.77 -9.86 40.80
CA LYS A 650 -12.55 -9.36 41.94
C LYS A 650 -12.16 -9.96 43.31
N PRO A 651 -12.07 -11.28 43.54
CA PRO A 651 -11.73 -11.82 44.85
C PRO A 651 -10.35 -11.41 45.36
N PHE A 652 -9.37 -11.28 44.45
CA PHE A 652 -8.01 -10.87 44.81
C PHE A 652 -7.93 -9.37 45.10
N VAL A 653 -8.67 -8.55 44.36
CA VAL A 653 -8.84 -7.10 44.66
C VAL A 653 -9.52 -6.91 46.01
N ASP A 654 -10.62 -7.62 46.26
CA ASP A 654 -11.35 -7.55 47.53
C ASP A 654 -10.46 -7.97 48.71
N ALA A 655 -9.54 -8.92 48.53
CA ALA A 655 -8.55 -9.30 49.54
C ALA A 655 -7.56 -8.17 49.88
N VAL A 656 -6.96 -7.52 48.87
CA VAL A 656 -6.04 -6.38 49.09
C VAL A 656 -6.77 -5.24 49.82
N VAL A 657 -7.99 -4.90 49.39
CA VAL A 657 -8.77 -3.82 50.02
C VAL A 657 -9.19 -4.20 51.45
N SER A 658 -9.56 -5.45 51.69
CA SER A 658 -9.91 -5.97 53.03
C SER A 658 -8.71 -5.98 53.97
N GLY A 659 -7.51 -6.28 53.47
CA GLY A 659 -6.25 -6.21 54.21
C GLY A 659 -5.72 -4.80 54.44
N GLY A 660 -6.44 -3.75 54.03
CA GLY A 660 -6.07 -2.36 54.26
C GLY A 660 -5.38 -1.64 53.09
N GLY A 661 -5.05 -2.37 52.01
CA GLY A 661 -4.43 -1.81 50.81
C GLY A 661 -5.39 -1.00 49.94
N ALA A 662 -4.84 -0.17 49.05
CA ALA A 662 -5.58 0.62 48.06
C ALA A 662 -6.81 1.37 48.61
N LYS A 663 -6.64 2.03 49.77
CA LYS A 663 -7.66 2.87 50.42
C LYS A 663 -7.42 4.36 50.21
N GLU A 664 -6.19 4.83 50.43
CA GLU A 664 -5.82 6.25 50.38
C GLU A 664 -4.49 6.46 49.62
N PRO A 665 -4.25 7.63 48.99
CA PRO A 665 -2.99 7.91 48.31
C PRO A 665 -1.77 7.70 49.22
N GLY A 666 -0.78 6.95 48.76
CA GLY A 666 0.39 6.54 49.55
C GLY A 666 0.24 5.21 50.30
N SER A 667 -0.96 4.60 50.32
CA SER A 667 -1.11 3.15 50.60
C SER A 667 -0.68 2.31 49.38
N SER A 668 -0.71 0.98 49.49
CA SER A 668 -0.40 0.10 48.37
C SER A 668 -1.36 0.31 47.20
N ILE A 669 -0.86 0.16 45.97
CA ILE A 669 -1.66 0.35 44.75
C ILE A 669 -2.06 -0.98 44.12
N ILE A 670 -3.15 -0.97 43.35
CA ILE A 670 -3.57 -2.10 42.50
C ILE A 670 -3.66 -1.62 41.05
N VAL A 671 -3.03 -2.37 40.13
CA VAL A 671 -3.19 -2.20 38.69
C VAL A 671 -3.82 -3.46 38.10
N ASP A 672 -5.01 -3.31 37.52
CA ASP A 672 -5.71 -4.39 36.83
C ASP A 672 -5.40 -4.34 35.32
N LEU A 673 -4.96 -5.47 34.75
CA LEU A 673 -4.73 -5.61 33.30
C LEU A 673 -5.94 -6.20 32.57
N SER A 674 -6.89 -6.79 33.31
CA SER A 674 -8.13 -7.33 32.77
C SER A 674 -9.07 -6.20 32.31
N ALA A 675 -10.27 -6.57 31.86
CA ALA A 675 -11.32 -5.61 31.53
C ALA A 675 -12.31 -5.33 32.69
N ASP A 676 -12.14 -5.97 33.85
CA ASP A 676 -13.13 -6.02 34.94
C ASP A 676 -13.48 -4.62 35.46
N TYR A 677 -12.47 -3.74 35.59
CA TYR A 677 -12.64 -2.39 36.14
C TYR A 677 -12.51 -1.25 35.12
N ARG A 678 -12.34 -1.52 33.82
CA ARG A 678 -12.19 -0.48 32.79
C ARG A 678 -13.44 0.38 32.56
N PHE A 679 -14.57 -0.05 33.10
CA PHE A 679 -15.88 0.61 33.02
C PHE A 679 -16.39 1.10 34.39
N ASP A 680 -15.56 1.00 35.45
CA ASP A 680 -15.90 1.37 36.83
C ASP A 680 -15.33 2.76 37.15
N ASP A 681 -16.20 3.72 37.47
CA ASP A 681 -15.80 5.11 37.76
C ASP A 681 -15.07 5.28 39.11
N SER A 682 -15.07 4.24 39.97
CA SER A 682 -14.24 4.21 41.18
C SER A 682 -12.77 3.83 40.90
N TRP A 683 -12.45 3.44 39.66
CA TRP A 683 -11.09 3.16 39.19
C TRP A 683 -10.59 4.27 38.27
N THR A 684 -9.28 4.54 38.32
CA THR A 684 -8.66 5.47 37.36
C THR A 684 -8.23 4.73 36.11
N TYR A 685 -8.73 5.17 34.95
CA TYR A 685 -8.30 4.63 33.66
C TYR A 685 -6.86 5.06 33.36
N GLY A 686 -5.96 4.09 33.18
CA GLY A 686 -4.52 4.31 33.14
C GLY A 686 -3.97 4.63 31.74
N LEU A 687 -4.40 5.75 31.14
CA LEU A 687 -3.88 6.24 29.85
C LEU A 687 -3.26 7.64 30.00
N PRO A 688 -2.00 7.78 30.45
CA PRO A 688 -1.38 9.05 30.83
C PRO A 688 -1.38 10.13 29.77
N GLU A 689 -1.40 9.77 28.48
CA GLU A 689 -1.44 10.72 27.37
C GLU A 689 -2.80 11.44 27.27
N LEU A 690 -3.90 10.79 27.69
CA LEU A 690 -5.28 11.31 27.57
C LEU A 690 -5.92 11.65 28.92
N ILE A 691 -5.58 10.91 29.98
CA ILE A 691 -6.06 11.12 31.34
C ILE A 691 -5.03 11.96 32.10
N LYS A 692 -5.50 13.02 32.78
CA LYS A 692 -4.64 13.93 33.56
C LYS A 692 -3.70 13.15 34.47
N ARG A 693 -2.39 13.38 34.30
CA ARG A 693 -1.34 12.61 34.97
C ARG A 693 -1.41 12.71 36.49
N GLU A 694 -1.92 13.82 37.03
CA GLU A 694 -2.16 14.01 38.48
C GLU A 694 -3.22 13.04 39.01
N LYS A 695 -4.26 12.73 38.22
CA LYS A 695 -5.30 11.76 38.63
C LYS A 695 -4.71 10.36 38.74
N ILE A 696 -3.81 9.98 37.83
CA ILE A 696 -3.10 8.70 37.87
C ILE A 696 -2.09 8.68 39.04
N ALA A 697 -1.36 9.78 39.27
CA ALA A 697 -0.41 9.88 40.38
C ALA A 697 -1.06 9.82 41.78
N GLN A 698 -2.34 10.18 41.89
CA GLN A 698 -3.13 10.05 43.11
C GLN A 698 -3.93 8.73 43.19
N ALA A 699 -3.91 7.89 42.14
CA ALA A 699 -4.74 6.70 42.06
C ALA A 699 -4.15 5.53 42.85
N THR A 700 -4.96 4.97 43.76
CA THR A 700 -4.68 3.68 44.41
C THR A 700 -5.16 2.48 43.62
N ARG A 701 -6.06 2.70 42.65
CA ARG A 701 -6.74 1.67 41.86
C ARG A 701 -6.76 2.10 40.39
N ILE A 702 -6.03 1.37 39.56
CA ILE A 702 -5.81 1.72 38.15
C ILE A 702 -6.28 0.58 37.25
N ALA A 703 -7.22 0.91 36.36
CA ALA A 703 -7.65 0.00 35.30
C ALA A 703 -6.78 0.26 34.07
N ASN A 704 -5.93 -0.69 33.69
CA ASN A 704 -5.04 -0.53 32.56
C ASN A 704 -5.81 -0.67 31.23
N PRO A 705 -5.61 0.23 30.26
CA PRO A 705 -6.20 0.14 28.92
C PRO A 705 -5.99 -1.21 28.24
N GLY A 706 -6.97 -1.60 27.42
CA GLY A 706 -6.81 -2.71 26.47
C GLY A 706 -5.94 -2.32 25.28
N CYS A 707 -5.12 -3.24 24.79
CA CYS A 707 -4.12 -2.96 23.74
C CYS A 707 -4.70 -2.28 22.49
N TYR A 708 -5.78 -2.81 21.91
CA TYR A 708 -6.46 -2.15 20.79
C TYR A 708 -7.09 -0.80 21.19
N ALA A 709 -7.61 -0.68 22.42
CA ALA A 709 -8.19 0.56 22.90
C ALA A 709 -7.13 1.66 23.04
N THR A 710 -5.93 1.36 23.54
CA THR A 710 -4.79 2.30 23.60
C THR A 710 -4.49 2.92 22.25
N ALA A 711 -4.25 2.08 21.23
CA ALA A 711 -3.89 2.56 19.90
C ALA A 711 -5.03 3.35 19.22
N ALA A 712 -6.29 2.92 19.38
CA ALA A 712 -7.44 3.60 18.77
C ALA A 712 -7.74 4.95 19.44
N GLN A 713 -7.68 5.02 20.76
CA GLN A 713 -7.88 6.28 21.48
C GLN A 713 -6.82 7.32 21.09
N LEU A 714 -5.56 6.92 20.97
CA LEU A 714 -4.49 7.81 20.53
C LEU A 714 -4.63 8.22 19.05
N ALA A 715 -5.16 7.33 18.20
CA ALA A 715 -5.45 7.61 16.79
C ALA A 715 -6.67 8.53 16.56
N ILE A 716 -7.56 8.70 17.54
CA ILE A 716 -8.82 9.46 17.39
C ILE A 716 -8.81 10.76 18.22
N SER A 717 -8.20 10.76 19.40
CA SER A 717 -8.32 11.88 20.36
C SER A 717 -7.92 13.27 19.83
N PRO A 718 -6.93 13.46 18.92
CA PRO A 718 -6.61 14.79 18.38
C PRO A 718 -7.70 15.37 17.47
N LEU A 719 -8.70 14.56 17.08
CA LEU A 719 -9.72 14.94 16.11
C LEU A 719 -11.13 15.08 16.70
N LEU A 720 -11.37 14.79 17.99
CA LEU A 720 -12.71 14.71 18.60
C LEU A 720 -13.63 15.90 18.24
N ASP A 721 -13.13 17.12 18.35
CA ASP A 721 -13.88 18.35 18.01
C ASP A 721 -14.29 18.45 16.54
N ASN A 722 -13.63 17.70 15.66
CA ASN A 722 -13.77 17.71 14.21
C ASN A 722 -14.54 16.49 13.66
N ILE A 723 -14.98 15.52 14.46
CA ILE A 723 -15.61 14.25 14.00
C ILE A 723 -17.10 14.42 13.61
N ALA A 724 -17.51 13.92 12.45
CA ALA A 724 -18.90 13.97 11.95
C ALA A 724 -19.57 12.58 11.82
N GLY A 725 -19.87 11.94 12.95
CA GLY A 725 -20.44 10.60 13.02
C GLY A 725 -19.48 9.63 13.70
N SER A 726 -19.66 8.32 13.49
CA SER A 726 -18.84 7.31 14.17
C SER A 726 -17.55 7.00 13.40
N PRO A 727 -16.36 7.11 14.04
CA PRO A 727 -15.14 6.50 13.53
C PRO A 727 -15.29 4.99 13.32
N THR A 728 -14.60 4.45 12.33
CA THR A 728 -14.54 3.01 12.07
C THR A 728 -13.10 2.54 12.13
N ILE A 729 -12.83 1.54 12.94
CA ILE A 729 -11.49 1.05 13.27
C ILE A 729 -11.37 -0.38 12.78
N PHE A 730 -10.45 -0.63 11.85
CA PHE A 730 -10.01 -1.98 11.50
C PHE A 730 -8.67 -2.23 12.18
N GLY A 731 -8.60 -3.23 13.05
CA GLY A 731 -7.40 -3.52 13.84
C GLY A 731 -6.93 -4.95 13.67
N VAL A 732 -5.64 -5.15 13.40
CA VAL A 732 -5.01 -6.47 13.32
C VAL A 732 -3.94 -6.60 14.40
N SER A 733 -4.02 -7.64 15.25
CA SER A 733 -2.98 -7.98 16.23
C SER A 733 -2.17 -9.21 15.82
N GLY A 734 -1.00 -9.33 16.44
CA GLY A 734 -0.32 -10.61 16.54
C GLY A 734 -1.04 -11.59 17.47
N TYR A 735 -0.71 -12.86 17.34
CA TYR A 735 -1.43 -13.94 18.02
C TYR A 735 -1.18 -14.04 19.53
N SER A 736 -0.11 -13.43 20.05
CA SER A 736 0.11 -13.30 21.50
C SER A 736 -1.04 -12.61 22.23
N GLY A 737 -1.83 -11.78 21.53
CA GLY A 737 -3.03 -11.13 22.04
C GLY A 737 -4.17 -12.08 22.42
N ALA A 738 -4.20 -13.31 21.87
CA ALA A 738 -5.17 -14.34 22.25
C ALA A 738 -4.76 -15.12 23.53
N GLY A 739 -3.59 -14.80 24.10
CA GLY A 739 -3.04 -15.44 25.29
C GLY A 739 -2.37 -16.79 25.01
N THR A 740 -2.11 -17.56 26.06
CA THR A 740 -1.35 -18.82 26.02
C THR A 740 -2.20 -20.09 26.03
N LYS A 741 -3.54 -19.97 26.07
CA LYS A 741 -4.45 -21.14 26.00
C LYS A 741 -4.73 -21.46 24.52
N PRO A 742 -4.52 -22.69 24.04
CA PRO A 742 -4.74 -23.04 22.63
C PRO A 742 -6.14 -22.71 22.12
N SER A 743 -6.20 -22.15 20.91
CA SER A 743 -7.40 -21.73 20.19
C SER A 743 -7.05 -21.47 18.71
N PRO A 744 -8.02 -21.40 17.79
CA PRO A 744 -7.77 -21.00 16.40
C PRO A 744 -7.15 -19.59 16.24
N LYS A 745 -7.15 -18.78 17.31
CA LYS A 745 -6.64 -17.39 17.33
C LYS A 745 -5.18 -17.29 17.81
N ASN A 746 -4.57 -18.39 18.24
CA ASN A 746 -3.14 -18.53 18.55
C ASN A 746 -2.52 -19.85 18.05
N ASP A 747 -3.22 -20.50 17.12
CA ASP A 747 -2.71 -21.60 16.32
C ASP A 747 -2.00 -21.02 15.09
N VAL A 748 -0.68 -21.17 15.02
CA VAL A 748 0.16 -20.62 13.95
C VAL A 748 -0.13 -21.30 12.61
N GLU A 749 -0.52 -22.58 12.59
CA GLU A 749 -0.87 -23.29 11.36
C GLU A 749 -2.18 -22.72 10.80
N ASN A 750 -3.21 -22.57 11.63
CA ASN A 750 -4.48 -21.96 11.23
C ASN A 750 -4.36 -20.47 10.84
N LEU A 751 -3.35 -19.75 11.36
CA LEU A 751 -3.10 -18.34 11.03
C LEU A 751 -2.18 -18.13 9.83
N THR A 752 -1.45 -19.16 9.38
CA THR A 752 -0.60 -19.06 8.19
C THR A 752 -1.47 -18.82 6.95
N ASP A 753 -1.08 -17.83 6.14
CA ASP A 753 -1.84 -17.32 4.99
C ASP A 753 -3.30 -16.92 5.28
N ASN A 754 -3.61 -16.61 6.54
CA ASN A 754 -4.97 -16.36 7.02
C ASN A 754 -5.06 -15.10 7.91
N LEU A 755 -6.28 -14.57 8.04
CA LEU A 755 -6.60 -13.41 8.87
C LEU A 755 -7.95 -13.64 9.56
N VAL A 756 -7.93 -13.94 10.87
CA VAL A 756 -9.10 -14.42 11.60
C VAL A 756 -9.73 -13.29 12.42
N ALA A 757 -11.04 -13.06 12.28
CA ALA A 757 -11.76 -12.08 13.10
C ALA A 757 -11.89 -12.54 14.57
N TYR A 758 -11.71 -11.62 15.53
CA TYR A 758 -12.01 -11.89 16.94
C TYR A 758 -13.52 -11.88 17.20
N SER A 759 -14.17 -10.79 16.77
CA SER A 759 -15.61 -10.53 16.71
C SER A 759 -15.84 -9.49 15.61
N LEU A 760 -17.06 -9.42 15.05
CA LEU A 760 -17.41 -8.44 14.02
C LEU A 760 -18.18 -7.22 14.56
N THR A 761 -18.79 -7.35 15.74
CA THR A 761 -19.45 -6.28 16.52
C THR A 761 -19.27 -6.55 18.01
N ASP A 762 -19.67 -5.61 18.87
CA ASP A 762 -19.84 -5.79 20.32
C ASP A 762 -18.56 -6.21 21.07
N HIS A 763 -17.40 -6.00 20.45
CA HIS A 763 -16.12 -6.33 21.06
C HIS A 763 -15.86 -5.40 22.25
N ILE A 764 -15.29 -5.90 23.35
CA ILE A 764 -15.14 -5.12 24.58
C ILE A 764 -14.36 -3.80 24.39
N HIS A 765 -13.36 -3.80 23.50
CA HIS A 765 -12.63 -2.60 23.12
C HIS A 765 -13.46 -1.55 22.36
N GLU A 766 -14.50 -1.95 21.60
CA GLU A 766 -15.42 -1.01 20.93
C GLU A 766 -16.11 -0.12 21.97
N ARG A 767 -16.72 -0.76 22.97
CA ARG A 767 -17.30 -0.08 24.14
C ARG A 767 -16.29 0.72 24.96
N GLU A 768 -15.08 0.19 25.13
CA GLU A 768 -14.00 0.85 25.89
C GLU A 768 -13.60 2.17 25.22
N ILE A 769 -13.34 2.14 23.91
CA ILE A 769 -12.99 3.32 23.12
C ILE A 769 -14.15 4.33 23.12
N SER A 770 -15.39 3.87 22.88
CA SER A 770 -16.55 4.76 22.85
C SER A 770 -16.78 5.47 24.19
N ARG A 771 -16.65 4.75 25.31
CA ARG A 771 -16.79 5.32 26.66
C ARG A 771 -15.72 6.37 26.96
N GLN A 772 -14.45 6.06 26.67
CA GLN A 772 -13.33 6.93 27.07
C GLN A 772 -13.18 8.16 26.16
N LEU A 773 -13.62 8.08 24.89
CA LEU A 773 -13.60 9.21 23.96
C LEU A 773 -14.91 10.03 23.95
N GLY A 774 -16.01 9.50 24.49
CA GLY A 774 -17.33 10.14 24.45
C GLY A 774 -17.97 10.19 23.06
N VAL A 775 -17.54 9.33 22.13
CA VAL A 775 -18.07 9.22 20.76
C VAL A 775 -18.15 7.75 20.36
N ASP A 776 -19.29 7.32 19.81
CA ASP A 776 -19.48 5.94 19.38
C ASP A 776 -18.54 5.59 18.21
N VAL A 777 -17.79 4.49 18.33
CA VAL A 777 -16.96 3.92 17.27
C VAL A 777 -17.45 2.54 16.86
N GLY A 778 -17.20 2.13 15.61
CA GLY A 778 -17.28 0.73 15.18
C GLY A 778 -15.87 0.11 15.13
N PHE A 779 -15.70 -1.11 15.63
CA PHE A 779 -14.39 -1.76 15.74
C PHE A 779 -14.39 -3.24 15.33
N MET A 780 -13.54 -3.57 14.34
CA MET A 780 -13.41 -4.93 13.78
C MET A 780 -12.01 -5.53 14.05
N PRO A 781 -11.79 -6.15 15.23
CA PRO A 781 -10.52 -6.80 15.58
C PRO A 781 -10.27 -8.10 14.80
N HIS A 782 -9.05 -8.28 14.31
CA HIS A 782 -8.55 -9.45 13.59
C HIS A 782 -7.19 -9.90 14.13
N VAL A 783 -6.82 -11.17 13.95
CA VAL A 783 -5.51 -11.72 14.32
C VAL A 783 -4.82 -12.33 13.11
N ALA A 784 -3.51 -12.14 13.04
CA ALA A 784 -2.63 -12.65 12.00
C ALA A 784 -1.44 -13.46 12.59
N VAL A 785 -0.68 -14.10 11.72
CA VAL A 785 0.38 -15.08 12.05
C VAL A 785 1.59 -14.53 12.80
N TRP A 786 1.80 -13.21 12.86
CA TRP A 786 2.95 -12.65 13.60
C TRP A 786 2.73 -12.71 15.13
N PHE A 787 3.81 -12.85 15.90
CA PHE A 787 3.70 -13.04 17.36
C PHE A 787 3.11 -11.83 18.09
N GLN A 788 3.69 -10.63 17.92
CA GLN A 788 3.29 -9.42 18.65
C GLN A 788 3.35 -8.16 17.78
N GLY A 789 2.51 -7.19 18.11
CA GLY A 789 2.28 -5.95 17.38
C GLY A 789 0.85 -5.81 16.88
N ILE A 790 0.30 -4.60 16.94
CA ILE A 790 -1.01 -4.19 16.41
C ILE A 790 -0.81 -3.16 15.30
N HIS A 791 -1.62 -3.24 14.25
CA HIS A 791 -1.88 -2.15 13.32
C HIS A 791 -3.36 -1.82 13.28
N HIS A 792 -3.69 -0.54 13.48
CA HIS A 792 -5.01 0.01 13.24
C HIS A 792 -5.01 0.84 11.96
N THR A 793 -6.07 0.70 11.18
CA THR A 793 -6.50 1.65 10.16
C THR A 793 -7.80 2.27 10.64
N VAL A 794 -7.80 3.59 10.91
CA VAL A 794 -8.92 4.32 11.49
C VAL A 794 -9.50 5.28 10.47
N ASN A 795 -10.73 5.05 10.05
CA ASN A 795 -11.50 5.91 9.15
C ASN A 795 -12.40 6.85 9.95
N ILE A 796 -12.20 8.16 9.80
CA ILE A 796 -12.82 9.21 10.62
C ILE A 796 -13.56 10.20 9.69
N PRO A 797 -14.90 10.26 9.73
CA PRO A 797 -15.68 11.33 9.10
C PRO A 797 -15.40 12.69 9.76
N LEU A 798 -15.35 13.78 8.99
CA LEU A 798 -15.02 15.13 9.47
C LEU A 798 -16.17 16.14 9.28
N LYS A 799 -16.39 17.02 10.28
CA LYS A 799 -17.44 18.07 10.30
C LYS A 799 -17.22 19.16 9.25
N LYS A 800 -15.96 19.44 8.95
CA LYS A 800 -15.51 20.45 7.99
C LYS A 800 -14.47 19.85 7.06
N GLU A 801 -14.20 20.57 5.98
CA GLU A 801 -13.14 20.23 5.05
C GLU A 801 -11.79 20.56 5.70
N MET A 802 -10.85 19.62 5.63
CA MET A 802 -9.51 19.73 6.19
C MET A 802 -8.49 19.12 5.23
N THR A 803 -7.24 19.52 5.36
CA THR A 803 -6.10 18.97 4.60
C THR A 803 -5.30 17.97 5.43
N SER A 804 -4.54 17.10 4.75
CA SER A 804 -3.59 16.17 5.40
C SER A 804 -2.62 16.89 6.34
N ARG A 805 -2.18 18.09 5.95
CA ARG A 805 -1.28 18.94 6.75
C ARG A 805 -1.94 19.43 8.04
N GLU A 806 -3.18 19.94 7.98
CA GLU A 806 -3.90 20.39 9.18
C GLU A 806 -4.17 19.22 10.14
N ILE A 807 -4.57 18.06 9.62
CA ILE A 807 -4.74 16.86 10.44
C ILE A 807 -3.40 16.49 11.10
N ARG A 808 -2.31 16.38 10.34
CA ARG A 808 -0.99 16.03 10.87
C ARG A 808 -0.51 17.01 11.94
N ASN A 809 -0.72 18.31 11.74
CA ASN A 809 -0.39 19.33 12.72
C ASN A 809 -1.16 19.09 14.04
N LEU A 810 -2.47 18.83 14.01
CA LEU A 810 -3.25 18.52 15.23
C LEU A 810 -2.67 17.34 16.03
N PHE A 811 -2.13 16.31 15.36
CA PHE A 811 -1.46 15.19 16.05
C PHE A 811 -0.10 15.60 16.62
N GLN A 812 0.68 16.39 15.89
CA GLN A 812 1.99 16.88 16.35
C GLN A 812 1.83 17.82 17.56
N ASP A 813 0.81 18.69 17.53
CA ASP A 813 0.46 19.60 18.61
C ASP A 813 -0.06 18.82 19.83
N ARG A 814 -1.02 17.90 19.62
CA ARG A 814 -1.63 17.11 20.70
C ARG A 814 -0.65 16.21 21.45
N TYR A 815 0.43 15.77 20.80
CA TYR A 815 1.44 14.88 21.38
C TYR A 815 2.83 15.52 21.50
N ALA A 816 2.91 16.86 21.48
CA ALA A 816 4.15 17.57 21.74
C ALA A 816 4.75 17.14 23.10
N GLY A 817 6.06 16.85 23.09
CA GLY A 817 6.80 16.41 24.29
C GLY A 817 6.59 14.96 24.74
N GLU A 818 5.63 14.21 24.18
CA GLU A 818 5.42 12.80 24.53
C GLU A 818 6.61 11.94 24.08
N LYS A 819 7.20 11.17 25.00
CA LYS A 819 8.36 10.31 24.68
C LYS A 819 7.96 8.95 24.08
N LEU A 820 6.72 8.51 24.32
CA LEU A 820 6.19 7.21 23.87
C LEU A 820 5.15 7.32 22.75
N VAL A 821 4.94 8.53 22.19
CA VAL A 821 4.07 8.73 21.02
C VAL A 821 4.86 9.46 19.94
N LYS A 822 4.88 8.90 18.72
CA LYS A 822 5.67 9.40 17.60
C LYS A 822 4.79 9.59 16.37
N VAL A 823 4.69 10.83 15.92
CA VAL A 823 3.91 11.20 14.72
C VAL A 823 4.81 11.13 13.49
N VAL A 824 4.52 10.19 12.58
CA VAL A 824 5.26 9.93 11.35
C VAL A 824 4.44 10.32 10.10
N GLY A 825 5.10 10.52 8.97
CA GLY A 825 4.41 10.87 7.71
C GLY A 825 3.75 9.67 7.03
N GLU A 826 4.54 8.61 6.82
CA GLU A 826 4.15 7.35 6.18
C GLU A 826 3.24 6.48 7.05
N ALA A 827 2.76 5.36 6.51
CA ALA A 827 2.04 4.35 7.29
C ALA A 827 3.01 3.63 8.26
N PRO A 828 2.77 3.67 9.58
CA PRO A 828 3.57 2.90 10.53
C PRO A 828 3.28 1.40 10.38
N SER A 829 4.30 0.56 10.60
CA SER A 829 4.22 -0.89 10.32
C SER A 829 4.44 -1.73 11.58
N VAL A 830 3.75 -2.87 11.64
CA VAL A 830 3.87 -3.84 12.76
C VAL A 830 5.32 -4.24 12.98
N LYS A 831 6.06 -4.54 11.91
CA LYS A 831 7.48 -4.97 11.97
C LYS A 831 8.40 -3.91 12.60
N LYS A 832 8.09 -2.62 12.49
CA LYS A 832 8.87 -1.53 13.10
C LYS A 832 8.56 -1.34 14.60
N ILE A 833 7.30 -1.55 15.02
CA ILE A 833 6.87 -1.32 16.41
C ILE A 833 6.95 -2.57 17.30
N SER A 834 7.00 -3.77 16.71
CA SER A 834 7.06 -5.04 17.45
C SER A 834 8.31 -5.07 18.34
N GLY A 835 8.11 -5.28 19.65
CA GLY A 835 9.18 -5.19 20.65
C GLY A 835 9.56 -3.77 21.10
N LYS A 836 8.80 -2.74 20.71
CA LYS A 836 9.02 -1.34 21.14
C LYS A 836 7.97 -0.86 22.14
N HIS A 837 8.36 0.12 22.95
CA HIS A 837 7.59 0.62 24.10
C HIS A 837 6.62 1.77 23.77
N GLY A 838 6.65 2.30 22.54
CA GLY A 838 5.86 3.45 22.12
C GLY A 838 4.71 3.14 21.15
N VAL A 839 4.18 4.21 20.58
CA VAL A 839 3.13 4.26 19.56
C VAL A 839 3.65 5.04 18.36
N GLU A 840 3.53 4.49 17.15
CA GLU A 840 3.71 5.27 15.93
C GLU A 840 2.34 5.56 15.29
N ILE A 841 2.10 6.82 14.90
CA ILE A 841 0.85 7.28 14.27
C ILE A 841 1.21 8.02 12.97
N GLY A 842 0.57 7.67 11.85
CA GLY A 842 0.89 8.25 10.55
C GLY A 842 -0.13 7.93 9.45
N ALA A 843 0.29 8.06 8.19
CA ALA A 843 -0.55 7.95 6.99
C ALA A 843 -1.84 8.79 7.07
N PHE A 844 -1.69 10.09 7.32
CA PHE A 844 -2.78 11.07 7.39
C PHE A 844 -3.42 11.34 6.01
N ALA A 845 -4.13 10.35 5.47
CA ALA A 845 -4.73 10.41 4.13
C ALA A 845 -6.13 11.01 4.18
N VAL A 846 -6.30 12.22 3.63
CA VAL A 846 -7.62 12.88 3.55
C VAL A 846 -8.24 12.65 2.17
N HIS A 847 -9.53 12.33 2.14
CA HIS A 847 -10.31 12.19 0.92
C HIS A 847 -10.40 13.51 0.15
N SER A 848 -10.56 13.47 -1.18
CA SER A 848 -10.62 14.66 -2.05
C SER A 848 -11.70 15.67 -1.67
N SER A 849 -12.77 15.24 -0.99
CA SER A 849 -13.82 16.13 -0.46
C SER A 849 -13.47 16.82 0.87
N GLY A 850 -12.28 16.60 1.44
CA GLY A 850 -11.87 17.14 2.75
C GLY A 850 -12.61 16.59 3.98
N LYS A 851 -13.74 15.88 3.80
CA LYS A 851 -14.70 15.49 4.87
C LYS A 851 -14.47 14.09 5.47
N ARG A 852 -13.33 13.46 5.18
CA ARG A 852 -13.00 12.13 5.71
C ARG A 852 -11.49 11.94 5.72
N VAL A 853 -10.94 11.53 6.84
CA VAL A 853 -9.53 11.17 6.98
C VAL A 853 -9.38 9.70 7.36
N VAL A 854 -8.32 9.07 6.87
CA VAL A 854 -7.81 7.80 7.37
C VAL A 854 -6.49 8.06 8.08
N VAL A 855 -6.29 7.44 9.23
CA VAL A 855 -5.05 7.49 10.02
C VAL A 855 -4.67 6.06 10.40
N CYS A 856 -3.38 5.73 10.33
CA CYS A 856 -2.84 4.47 10.79
C CYS A 856 -2.11 4.64 12.12
N ALA A 857 -2.26 3.68 13.04
CA ALA A 857 -1.52 3.66 14.30
C ALA A 857 -1.02 2.23 14.60
N THR A 858 0.21 2.12 15.09
CA THR A 858 0.78 0.82 15.52
C THR A 858 1.33 0.89 16.93
N ILE A 859 1.18 -0.21 17.66
CA ILE A 859 1.76 -0.44 19.00
C ILE A 859 2.24 -1.88 19.11
N ASP A 860 3.11 -2.17 20.07
CA ASP A 860 3.26 -3.54 20.55
C ASP A 860 2.13 -3.90 21.54
N ASN A 861 1.42 -5.02 21.34
CA ASN A 861 0.27 -5.39 22.17
C ASN A 861 0.64 -5.92 23.57
N LEU A 862 1.87 -6.40 23.77
CA LEU A 862 2.36 -6.87 25.06
C LEU A 862 3.06 -5.75 25.83
N LEU A 863 3.71 -4.81 25.14
CA LEU A 863 4.42 -3.67 25.72
C LEU A 863 3.50 -2.46 25.89
N LYS A 864 3.42 -1.53 24.92
CA LYS A 864 2.58 -0.32 25.04
C LYS A 864 1.08 -0.64 25.14
N GLY A 865 0.67 -1.80 24.64
CA GLY A 865 -0.68 -2.32 24.80
C GLY A 865 -0.98 -2.94 26.17
N ALA A 866 0.03 -3.19 27.02
CA ALA A 866 -0.17 -3.75 28.36
C ALA A 866 0.97 -3.46 29.35
N ALA A 867 2.13 -4.11 29.23
CA ALA A 867 3.19 -4.12 30.25
C ALA A 867 3.87 -2.76 30.46
N THR A 868 4.17 -2.03 29.38
CA THR A 868 4.73 -0.67 29.45
C THR A 868 3.70 0.31 30.01
N GLN A 869 2.45 0.18 29.59
CA GLN A 869 1.34 0.99 30.09
C GLN A 869 1.17 0.82 31.60
N CYS A 870 1.22 -0.42 32.08
CA CYS A 870 1.17 -0.77 33.49
C CYS A 870 2.34 -0.14 34.26
N LEU A 871 3.57 -0.22 33.74
CA LEU A 871 4.73 0.39 34.38
C LEU A 871 4.64 1.92 34.41
N GLN A 872 4.24 2.57 33.32
CA GLN A 872 4.04 4.02 33.23
C GLN A 872 3.01 4.51 34.26
N ASN A 873 1.91 3.75 34.43
CA ASN A 873 0.89 4.00 35.45
C ASN A 873 1.41 3.80 36.88
N MET A 874 2.16 2.72 37.14
CA MET A 874 2.77 2.45 38.44
C MET A 874 3.81 3.51 38.81
N ASN A 875 4.59 3.97 37.84
CA ASN A 875 5.60 5.01 38.04
C ASN A 875 4.95 6.29 38.57
N LEU A 876 3.90 6.76 37.90
CA LEU A 876 3.13 7.93 38.33
C LEU A 876 2.54 7.74 39.73
N ALA A 877 1.85 6.63 39.99
CA ALA A 877 1.16 6.37 41.26
C ALA A 877 2.09 6.10 42.47
N LEU A 878 3.31 5.62 42.23
CA LEU A 878 4.34 5.42 43.27
C LEU A 878 5.30 6.63 43.38
N GLY A 879 5.13 7.66 42.55
CA GLY A 879 5.90 8.91 42.57
C GLY A 879 7.26 8.86 41.88
N TYR A 880 7.53 7.87 41.03
CA TYR A 880 8.73 7.80 40.18
C TYR A 880 8.63 8.75 38.97
N ASP A 881 9.74 8.92 38.22
CA ASP A 881 9.64 9.51 36.87
C ASP A 881 8.82 8.59 35.97
N GLU A 882 7.91 9.16 35.18
CA GLU A 882 6.96 8.42 34.34
C GLU A 882 7.62 7.35 33.46
N PHE A 883 8.82 7.63 32.97
CA PHE A 883 9.56 6.77 32.04
C PHE A 883 10.67 5.95 32.70
N GLU A 884 10.77 5.96 34.03
CA GLU A 884 11.79 5.20 34.76
C GLU A 884 11.66 3.70 34.46
N GLY A 885 12.78 3.03 34.20
CA GLY A 885 12.82 1.63 33.75
C GLY A 885 12.20 1.31 32.38
N ILE A 886 11.69 2.29 31.63
CA ILE A 886 11.11 2.10 30.28
C ILE A 886 12.15 2.52 29.21
N PRO A 887 12.55 1.63 28.29
CA PRO A 887 13.38 1.99 27.14
C PRO A 887 12.65 2.96 26.18
N LEU A 888 13.39 3.94 25.66
CA LEU A 888 12.89 5.04 24.82
C LEU A 888 13.45 5.02 23.38
N ASP A 889 14.08 3.91 22.98
CA ASP A 889 14.79 3.72 21.71
C ASP A 889 13.91 3.18 20.56
#